data_AF-A0A2B4SCF9-F1
#
_entry.id   AF-A0A2B4SCF9-F1
#
_cell.length_a   1.000
_cell.length_b   1.000
_cell.length_c   1.000
_cell.angle_alpha   90.00
_cell.angle_beta   90.00
_cell.angle_gamma   90.00
#
_symmetry.space_group_name_H-M   'P 1'
#
loop_
_entity.id
_entity.type
_entity.pdbx_description
1 polymer ?
#
loop_
_entity_poly.entity_id
_entity_poly.type
_entity_poly.pdbx_seq_one_letter_code
_entity_poly.pdbx_strand_id
1 'polypeptide(L)'
;MRKLLILVCLLAVHMGPCKSDLYMHFPPGSNNRLNGAGENVANNKRLFDSQNNDKCGYNVGDKNADNPGEPIYENRQEPMEFYMSGCSSHAKTEVDIMWTNQHGTGPKTDDWVETHVILQLMCQPFPGGKMPTGDAGTDYQYHTIRNGETSGSQTFPDQTQESSYISKQLGLHEPYNYYQAYYRRHRNKGLFTADQQLAGDLSIYTRQNAAGTIRGLEVPEERDYYPYWGPTPWKDIAILVSEGKTEELMKKYVNSPNYGLKYMCIMPKGLKDHTDCPPDNQGVTAKKCVAKYITKDKCKAAKGTWTGFITNYLEKTAGVLSTCKNVDDMKLAKGLPYEAHKISQGCDNKKQYVLLHRPPEVIYAPSTVVNHNGINMEGKFSSYKWNVPCFPSNTTQRCVIRIRYNITTDDAPREYNASHNYKLENNPTTKSVDKTKLQLALNTAQVGRTFQDRSHVILLKPRNIIQPEHQHRTIRYIGGIGKRGKIVQTYPAMEYRFFPERITVTTEEIVCFVWSGSNNNPQHYAGQGTAEIEKMLKNMNKSPGPDGISPRFLKECSQVLSSPLALLLNTSFSLGQLPTMWKNANITPMYRKGNRILRENYRQISLKCILCKIAEKVVRNGVVDFWCDQNLFNPDQFAYLSSKSTLLQLLACYDDWAKARNCSKPTDVIFLDMSKAFDSVPHERLLLKLNRYSIDGPLLQWFKHFLTNRMQRVVIRGKCWDWTSVKSGVPQGTILGPILYIIYINDISTDLTSTVKIYADDTKIYRTISSPVVDILALQSDLDRLSIWENK
;
A
#
# COMPACT_ATOMS: atom_id res chain seq x y z
N MET A 1 -26.28 30.54 -25.22
CA MET A 1 -26.04 30.42 -23.76
C MET A 1 -25.91 28.98 -23.28
N ARG A 2 -26.98 28.16 -23.12
CA ARG A 2 -26.91 26.81 -22.49
C ARG A 2 -25.72 25.91 -22.91
N LYS A 3 -25.39 25.80 -24.20
CA LYS A 3 -24.24 24.98 -24.67
C LYS A 3 -22.87 25.44 -24.16
N LEU A 4 -22.68 26.74 -23.93
CA LEU A 4 -21.41 27.30 -23.43
C LEU A 4 -21.20 26.97 -21.95
N LEU A 5 -22.28 27.02 -21.15
CA LEU A 5 -22.26 26.68 -19.73
C LEU A 5 -21.88 25.20 -19.53
N ILE A 6 -22.43 24.30 -20.35
CA ILE A 6 -22.14 22.86 -20.30
C ILE A 6 -20.67 22.57 -20.62
N LEU A 7 -20.08 23.29 -21.59
CA LEU A 7 -18.66 23.12 -21.93
C LEU A 7 -17.73 23.58 -20.79
N VAL A 8 -18.05 24.70 -20.13
CA VAL A 8 -17.33 25.20 -18.95
C VAL A 8 -17.46 24.22 -17.77
N CYS A 9 -18.66 23.66 -17.53
CA CYS A 9 -18.86 22.67 -16.48
C CYS A 9 -18.14 21.33 -16.76
N LEU A 10 -18.02 20.89 -18.02
CA LEU A 10 -17.30 19.66 -18.36
C LEU A 10 -15.78 19.81 -18.20
N LEU A 11 -15.21 20.96 -18.57
CA LEU A 11 -13.79 21.27 -18.35
C LEU A 11 -13.43 21.38 -16.85
N ALA A 12 -14.41 21.65 -15.97
CA ALA A 12 -14.18 21.80 -14.53
C ALA A 12 -14.14 20.48 -13.72
N VAL A 13 -14.44 19.32 -14.34
CA VAL A 13 -14.65 18.04 -13.62
C VAL A 13 -13.46 17.06 -13.71
N HIS A 14 -12.46 17.33 -14.55
CA HIS A 14 -11.31 16.44 -14.78
C HIS A 14 -9.92 17.06 -14.53
N MET A 15 -9.83 18.04 -13.62
CA MET A 15 -8.56 18.42 -12.99
C MET A 15 -8.58 18.11 -11.50
N GLY A 16 -8.42 16.82 -11.16
CA GLY A 16 -7.92 16.45 -9.83
C GLY A 16 -6.42 16.79 -9.76
N PRO A 17 -5.92 17.43 -8.69
CA PRO A 17 -4.53 17.85 -8.64
C PRO A 17 -3.57 16.65 -8.71
N CYS A 18 -2.56 16.75 -9.56
CA CYS A 18 -1.39 15.89 -9.47
C CYS A 18 -0.72 16.18 -8.13
N LYS A 19 -0.66 15.17 -7.25
CA LYS A 19 0.09 15.23 -5.99
C LYS A 19 1.40 14.50 -6.24
N SER A 20 2.52 14.95 -5.66
CA SER A 20 3.81 14.25 -5.77
C SER A 20 4.49 14.09 -4.40
N ASP A 21 5.14 12.92 -4.21
CA ASP A 21 5.86 12.50 -3.02
C ASP A 21 6.63 11.19 -3.31
N LEU A 22 7.54 10.80 -2.42
CA LEU A 22 8.10 9.45 -2.35
C LEU A 22 7.42 8.67 -1.22
N TYR A 23 7.16 7.37 -1.45
CA TYR A 23 6.50 6.49 -0.49
C TYR A 23 7.32 5.22 -0.27
N MET A 24 7.67 4.92 0.98
CA MET A 24 8.27 3.63 1.35
C MET A 24 7.14 2.59 1.47
N HIS A 25 7.23 1.48 0.74
CA HIS A 25 6.20 0.44 0.68
C HIS A 25 6.52 -0.79 1.51
N PHE A 26 7.80 -1.15 1.58
CA PHE A 26 8.26 -2.28 2.37
C PHE A 26 9.63 -1.94 2.99
N PRO A 27 9.76 -1.93 4.32
CA PRO A 27 8.68 -1.83 5.30
C PRO A 27 7.78 -0.59 5.07
N PRO A 28 6.46 -0.63 5.38
CA PRO A 28 5.51 0.39 4.96
C PRO A 28 5.65 1.71 5.71
N GLY A 29 6.16 2.74 5.04
CA GLY A 29 6.45 4.06 5.61
C GLY A 29 5.24 4.75 6.25
N SER A 30 5.43 5.31 7.44
CA SER A 30 4.41 6.10 8.13
C SER A 30 4.32 7.51 7.54
N ASN A 31 3.16 7.83 6.96
CA ASN A 31 2.74 9.22 6.67
C ASN A 31 2.02 9.86 7.88
N ASN A 32 2.34 9.39 9.10
CA ASN A 32 1.73 9.78 10.39
C ASN A 32 0.19 9.67 10.42
N ARG A 33 -0.37 8.65 9.73
CA ARG A 33 -1.82 8.44 9.56
C ARG A 33 -2.55 7.97 10.84
N LEU A 34 -1.81 7.42 11.80
CA LEU A 34 -2.34 6.56 12.87
C LEU A 34 -3.10 7.27 14.00
N ASN A 35 -2.93 8.59 14.14
CA ASN A 35 -3.68 9.40 15.11
C ASN A 35 -4.81 10.21 14.45
N GLY A 36 -5.28 9.77 13.27
CA GLY A 36 -6.39 10.38 12.52
C GLY A 36 -7.63 9.48 12.47
N ALA A 37 -8.70 9.87 13.16
CA ALA A 37 -9.95 9.12 13.27
C ALA A 37 -10.86 9.12 12.01
N GLY A 38 -10.33 9.36 10.80
CA GLY A 38 -11.14 9.54 9.58
C GLY A 38 -10.42 9.16 8.27
N GLU A 39 -11.16 9.07 7.16
CA GLU A 39 -10.59 8.72 5.83
C GLU A 39 -9.46 9.66 5.40
N ASN A 40 -9.65 10.96 5.66
CA ASN A 40 -8.73 12.04 5.35
C ASN A 40 -7.85 12.33 6.59
N VAL A 41 -6.54 12.28 6.41
CA VAL A 41 -5.58 12.88 7.34
C VAL A 41 -5.67 14.40 7.20
N ALA A 42 -5.79 15.09 8.34
CA ALA A 42 -5.71 16.55 8.37
C ALA A 42 -4.25 16.97 8.12
N ASN A 43 -3.88 17.26 6.86
CA ASN A 43 -2.51 17.59 6.48
C ASN A 43 -1.94 18.79 7.28
N ASN A 44 -2.79 19.76 7.65
CA ASN A 44 -2.40 20.89 8.53
C ASN A 44 -1.97 20.48 9.96
N LYS A 45 -2.27 19.25 10.40
CA LYS A 45 -1.77 18.66 11.66
C LYS A 45 -0.49 17.83 11.50
N ARG A 46 0.03 17.64 10.28
CA ARG A 46 1.32 16.95 10.05
C ARG A 46 2.48 17.89 10.34
N LEU A 47 3.59 17.33 10.80
CA LEU A 47 4.83 18.07 11.09
C LEU A 47 5.60 18.55 9.85
N PHE A 48 5.23 18.02 8.68
CA PHE A 48 5.68 18.45 7.36
C PHE A 48 4.46 18.66 6.47
N ASP A 49 4.51 19.70 5.65
CA ASP A 49 3.62 19.81 4.49
C ASP A 49 4.19 19.02 3.31
N SER A 50 3.87 17.72 3.29
CA SER A 50 3.89 16.97 2.04
C SER A 50 2.50 17.07 1.39
N GLN A 51 2.43 17.54 0.14
CA GLN A 51 1.18 17.68 -0.63
C GLN A 51 0.57 16.35 -1.08
N ASN A 52 0.98 15.26 -0.43
CA ASN A 52 0.34 13.96 -0.34
C ASN A 52 -1.20 14.01 -0.37
N ASN A 53 -1.80 12.94 -0.89
CA ASN A 53 -3.23 12.77 -0.75
C ASN A 53 -3.58 12.62 0.74
N ASP A 54 -4.55 13.39 1.21
CA ASP A 54 -5.17 13.33 2.54
C ASP A 54 -5.51 11.87 2.89
N LYS A 55 -5.90 11.10 1.87
CA LYS A 55 -6.29 9.70 1.97
C LYS A 55 -5.14 8.70 1.92
N CYS A 56 -3.87 9.10 1.80
CA CYS A 56 -2.74 8.20 1.50
C CYS A 56 -1.79 7.96 2.69
N GLY A 57 -1.01 6.88 2.59
CA GLY A 57 -0.12 6.34 3.61
C GLY A 57 -0.67 5.06 4.23
N TYR A 58 0.24 4.19 4.66
CA TYR A 58 -0.11 2.96 5.36
C TYR A 58 -0.62 3.25 6.78
N ASN A 59 -1.57 2.46 7.22
CA ASN A 59 -1.82 2.25 8.63
C ASN A 59 -0.86 1.15 9.12
N VAL A 60 -0.19 1.34 10.26
CA VAL A 60 0.37 0.22 11.03
C VAL A 60 -0.78 -0.65 11.57
N GLY A 61 -0.52 -1.93 11.82
CA GLY A 61 -1.52 -2.85 12.39
C GLY A 61 -1.88 -2.50 13.83
N ASP A 62 -3.08 -2.84 14.26
CA ASP A 62 -3.45 -2.88 15.68
C ASP A 62 -3.33 -4.34 16.14
N LYS A 63 -2.74 -4.56 17.32
CA LYS A 63 -2.72 -5.87 17.99
C LYS A 63 -4.12 -6.33 18.38
N ASN A 64 -5.03 -5.39 18.63
CA ASN A 64 -6.37 -5.65 19.15
C ASN A 64 -7.42 -5.58 18.02
N ALA A 65 -8.42 -6.47 18.06
CA ALA A 65 -9.46 -6.53 17.03
C ALA A 65 -10.56 -5.45 17.21
N ASP A 66 -10.75 -4.96 18.44
CA ASP A 66 -12.06 -4.52 18.91
C ASP A 66 -12.30 -2.99 18.94
N ASN A 67 -11.31 -2.15 18.58
CA ASN A 67 -11.45 -0.69 18.74
C ASN A 67 -11.01 0.15 17.51
N PRO A 68 -11.75 0.07 16.38
CA PRO A 68 -11.45 0.79 15.15
C PRO A 68 -11.87 2.27 15.18
N GLY A 69 -10.91 3.18 15.37
CA GLY A 69 -11.10 4.62 15.17
C GLY A 69 -10.26 5.51 16.08
N GLU A 70 -9.77 4.96 17.20
CA GLU A 70 -8.88 5.65 18.12
C GLU A 70 -7.45 5.85 17.56
N PRO A 71 -6.68 6.80 18.12
CA PRO A 71 -5.22 6.82 18.03
C PRO A 71 -4.61 5.47 18.44
N ILE A 72 -3.87 4.83 17.53
CA ILE A 72 -3.21 3.55 17.81
C ILE A 72 -1.81 3.83 18.36
N TYR A 73 -1.73 3.97 19.69
CA TYR A 73 -0.47 4.15 20.43
C TYR A 73 0.55 3.02 20.13
N GLU A 74 1.86 3.30 20.21
CA GLU A 74 2.91 2.36 19.81
C GLU A 74 2.89 1.02 20.58
N ASN A 75 2.36 0.98 21.81
CA ASN A 75 2.13 -0.27 22.54
C ASN A 75 1.10 -1.19 21.83
N ARG A 76 0.05 -0.61 21.24
CA ARG A 76 -0.99 -1.29 20.45
C ARG A 76 -0.59 -1.54 18.99
N GLN A 77 0.35 -0.76 18.45
CA GLN A 77 0.85 -0.97 17.09
C GLN A 77 1.55 -2.34 16.96
N GLU A 78 1.22 -3.09 15.91
CA GLU A 78 1.94 -4.33 15.56
C GLU A 78 3.11 -4.02 14.59
N PRO A 79 4.38 -4.07 15.05
CA PRO A 79 5.53 -3.73 14.23
C PRO A 79 5.89 -4.86 13.26
N MET A 80 6.55 -4.54 12.14
CA MET A 80 7.20 -5.59 11.35
C MET A 80 8.43 -6.15 12.08
N GLU A 81 8.50 -7.48 12.18
CA GLU A 81 9.62 -8.19 12.82
C GLU A 81 10.52 -8.85 11.76
N PHE A 82 11.83 -8.61 11.87
CA PHE A 82 12.86 -9.17 10.99
C PHE A 82 13.97 -9.81 11.82
N TYR A 83 14.62 -10.87 11.33
CA TYR A 83 15.81 -11.43 11.98
C TYR A 83 17.09 -10.68 11.59
N MET A 84 17.96 -10.41 12.56
CA MET A 84 19.33 -9.93 12.29
C MET A 84 20.09 -10.91 11.38
N SER A 85 21.12 -10.45 10.67
CA SER A 85 22.13 -11.41 10.16
C SER A 85 22.89 -12.02 11.33
N GLY A 86 23.42 -13.23 11.14
CA GLY A 86 24.52 -13.73 11.95
C GLY A 86 25.78 -12.90 11.67
N CYS A 87 26.74 -12.94 12.60
CA CYS A 87 27.95 -12.13 12.48
C CYS A 87 28.96 -12.69 11.46
N SER A 88 28.77 -13.92 10.97
CA SER A 88 29.47 -14.44 9.78
C SER A 88 28.70 -14.10 8.50
N SER A 89 29.46 -13.73 7.48
CA SER A 89 29.08 -13.51 6.07
C SER A 89 28.22 -14.59 5.42
N HIS A 90 28.20 -15.82 5.94
CA HIS A 90 27.37 -16.92 5.44
C HIS A 90 25.92 -16.88 5.96
N ALA A 91 25.70 -16.30 7.14
CA ALA A 91 24.43 -16.29 7.85
C ALA A 91 23.64 -14.99 7.61
N LYS A 92 23.42 -14.61 6.34
CA LYS A 92 22.81 -13.32 5.96
C LYS A 92 21.31 -13.29 6.23
N THR A 93 20.77 -12.12 6.56
CA THR A 93 19.35 -11.80 6.33
C THR A 93 19.26 -10.74 5.24
N GLU A 94 18.54 -11.07 4.16
CA GLU A 94 18.22 -10.16 3.06
C GLU A 94 16.77 -9.66 3.20
N VAL A 95 16.59 -8.34 3.27
CA VAL A 95 15.30 -7.65 3.28
C VAL A 95 15.32 -6.60 2.19
N ASP A 96 14.44 -6.68 1.20
CA ASP A 96 14.33 -5.62 0.20
C ASP A 96 13.60 -4.40 0.78
N ILE A 97 14.25 -3.23 0.77
CA ILE A 97 13.64 -1.94 1.09
C ILE A 97 13.06 -1.38 -0.21
N MET A 98 11.75 -1.23 -0.30
CA MET A 98 11.03 -0.86 -1.52
C MET A 98 10.31 0.50 -1.39
N TRP A 99 10.36 1.33 -2.43
CA TRP A 99 9.67 2.61 -2.51
C TRP A 99 9.12 2.90 -3.92
N THR A 100 8.19 3.86 -4.00
CA THR A 100 7.78 4.51 -5.25
C THR A 100 8.14 5.98 -5.22
N ASN A 101 8.38 6.56 -6.38
CA ASN A 101 8.49 8.00 -6.56
C ASN A 101 7.35 8.50 -7.47
N GLN A 102 6.84 9.69 -7.20
CA GLN A 102 5.74 10.34 -7.93
C GLN A 102 6.17 11.67 -8.60
N HIS A 103 7.37 12.18 -8.32
CA HIS A 103 7.96 13.40 -8.94
C HIS A 103 9.36 13.09 -9.53
N GLY A 104 9.56 13.31 -10.83
CA GLY A 104 10.88 13.25 -11.48
C GLY A 104 11.69 14.53 -11.27
N THR A 105 12.82 14.67 -11.98
CA THR A 105 13.69 15.85 -11.86
C THR A 105 13.90 16.62 -13.15
N GLY A 106 13.65 17.94 -13.06
CA GLY A 106 13.61 18.89 -14.18
C GLY A 106 14.60 18.62 -15.32
N PRO A 107 14.11 18.48 -16.57
CA PRO A 107 14.94 18.08 -17.70
C PRO A 107 15.89 19.19 -18.14
N LYS A 108 17.13 18.82 -18.43
CA LYS A 108 17.96 19.44 -19.47
C LYS A 108 18.85 18.32 -20.05
N THR A 109 18.46 17.85 -21.24
CA THR A 109 19.11 16.85 -22.12
C THR A 109 19.27 15.41 -21.58
N ASP A 110 18.91 14.46 -22.45
CA ASP A 110 19.27 13.03 -22.45
C ASP A 110 18.94 12.22 -21.18
N ASP A 111 17.63 12.02 -20.94
CA ASP A 111 16.96 10.94 -20.16
C ASP A 111 17.38 10.65 -18.70
N TRP A 112 18.38 11.34 -18.14
CA TRP A 112 18.96 11.00 -16.84
C TRP A 112 18.42 11.89 -15.69
N VAL A 113 17.71 11.26 -14.75
CA VAL A 113 16.99 11.90 -13.64
C VAL A 113 17.84 11.92 -12.36
N GLU A 114 18.07 13.11 -11.79
CA GLU A 114 19.04 13.32 -10.71
C GLU A 114 18.46 13.21 -9.28
N THR A 115 17.95 12.04 -8.93
CA THR A 115 17.44 11.76 -7.57
C THR A 115 18.54 11.24 -6.65
N HIS A 116 18.78 11.93 -5.53
CA HIS A 116 19.62 11.42 -4.44
C HIS A 116 18.75 10.84 -3.32
N VAL A 117 18.95 9.55 -3.01
CA VAL A 117 18.24 8.82 -1.95
C VAL A 117 19.25 8.27 -0.94
N ILE A 118 18.99 8.46 0.34
CA ILE A 118 19.84 7.96 1.43
C ILE A 118 18.97 7.08 2.32
N LEU A 119 19.27 5.79 2.35
CA LEU A 119 18.64 4.84 3.27
C LEU A 119 19.41 4.87 4.59
N GLN A 120 18.71 4.97 5.72
CA GLN A 120 19.31 5.12 7.05
C GLN A 120 18.62 4.26 8.11
N LEU A 121 19.37 3.92 9.15
CA LEU A 121 18.96 3.12 10.30
C LEU A 121 19.30 3.84 11.61
N MET A 122 18.37 3.82 12.56
CA MET A 122 18.63 4.19 13.96
C MET A 122 18.03 3.11 14.87
N CYS A 123 18.87 2.41 15.65
CA CYS A 123 18.45 1.31 16.52
C CYS A 123 18.74 1.62 17.99
N GLN A 124 17.90 1.08 18.89
CA GLN A 124 18.16 1.01 20.32
C GLN A 124 17.86 -0.41 20.87
N PRO A 125 18.69 -0.94 21.80
CA PRO A 125 18.46 -2.26 22.39
C PRO A 125 17.14 -2.35 23.15
N PHE A 126 16.53 -3.53 23.12
CA PHE A 126 15.20 -3.77 23.65
C PHE A 126 15.11 -5.12 24.39
N PRO A 127 15.41 -5.14 25.71
CA PRO A 127 15.34 -6.33 26.55
C PRO A 127 13.93 -6.95 26.57
N GLY A 128 13.84 -8.27 26.80
CA GLY A 128 12.55 -8.98 26.93
C GLY A 128 11.76 -9.19 25.63
N GLY A 129 12.01 -8.42 24.57
CA GLY A 129 11.54 -8.68 23.21
C GLY A 129 10.04 -8.51 22.93
N LYS A 130 9.26 -8.02 23.92
CA LYS A 130 7.85 -7.64 23.81
C LYS A 130 7.72 -6.12 23.80
N MET A 131 6.91 -5.55 22.90
CA MET A 131 6.67 -4.10 22.83
C MET A 131 6.15 -3.52 24.17
N PRO A 132 6.41 -2.23 24.48
CA PRO A 132 6.13 -1.63 25.80
C PRO A 132 4.66 -1.61 26.17
N THR A 133 4.37 -1.39 27.46
CA THR A 133 3.02 -1.43 28.04
C THR A 133 2.50 -0.05 28.43
N GLY A 134 1.76 0.59 27.52
CA GLY A 134 0.90 1.75 27.82
C GLY A 134 1.62 3.08 27.81
N ASP A 135 2.71 3.22 28.58
CA ASP A 135 3.54 4.42 28.59
C ASP A 135 4.98 4.09 28.18
N ALA A 136 5.48 4.79 27.15
CA ALA A 136 6.89 4.68 26.77
C ALA A 136 7.82 5.26 27.85
N GLY A 137 7.32 6.12 28.75
CA GLY A 137 8.04 6.70 29.89
C GLY A 137 8.65 5.67 30.84
N THR A 138 7.90 4.65 31.25
CA THR A 138 8.32 3.71 32.30
C THR A 138 9.30 2.64 31.84
N ASP A 139 9.19 2.21 30.58
CA ASP A 139 9.68 0.88 30.17
C ASP A 139 11.11 0.86 29.61
N TYR A 140 11.80 2.01 29.51
CA TYR A 140 13.14 2.11 28.92
C TYR A 140 14.10 2.98 29.74
N GLN A 141 15.30 2.47 30.02
CA GLN A 141 16.34 3.21 30.75
C GLN A 141 16.73 4.56 30.11
N TYR A 142 16.89 4.63 28.78
CA TYR A 142 17.25 5.88 28.09
C TYR A 142 16.63 5.91 26.69
N HIS A 143 15.63 6.78 26.47
CA HIS A 143 15.05 6.93 25.12
C HIS A 143 15.99 7.66 24.16
N THR A 144 16.47 6.92 23.17
CA THR A 144 17.19 7.45 22.02
C THR A 144 16.33 7.60 20.77
N ILE A 145 15.09 7.13 20.78
CA ILE A 145 14.18 7.12 19.62
C ILE A 145 12.75 7.38 20.11
N ARG A 146 12.15 8.51 19.71
CA ARG A 146 10.78 8.89 20.14
C ARG A 146 9.70 8.01 19.52
N ASN A 147 8.52 7.95 20.16
CA ASN A 147 7.35 7.16 19.71
C ASN A 147 6.35 7.95 18.84
N GLY A 148 6.42 9.28 18.84
CA GLY A 148 5.52 10.14 18.07
C GLY A 148 4.30 10.67 18.84
N GLU A 149 4.16 10.32 20.12
CA GLU A 149 2.87 10.34 20.83
C GLU A 149 2.91 10.99 22.23
N THR A 150 4.11 11.24 22.80
CA THR A 150 4.24 11.70 24.18
C THR A 150 3.69 13.11 24.43
N SER A 151 2.54 13.15 25.10
CA SER A 151 1.92 14.38 25.62
C SER A 151 2.51 14.84 26.97
N GLY A 152 3.75 14.47 27.26
CA GLY A 152 4.48 14.71 28.51
C GLY A 152 5.93 15.12 28.25
N SER A 153 6.56 15.75 29.25
CA SER A 153 8.00 15.67 29.43
C SER A 153 8.32 14.26 29.95
N GLN A 154 9.23 13.54 29.29
CA GLN A 154 9.52 12.16 29.67
C GLN A 154 10.26 12.08 31.02
N THR A 155 9.84 11.15 31.89
CA THR A 155 10.64 10.73 33.06
C THR A 155 11.46 9.50 32.67
N PHE A 156 12.71 9.42 33.11
CA PHE A 156 13.62 8.29 32.89
C PHE A 156 13.67 7.38 34.16
N PRO A 157 14.04 6.09 34.04
CA PRO A 157 14.15 5.18 35.20
C PRO A 157 15.21 5.52 36.26
N ASP A 158 16.07 6.52 36.06
CA ASP A 158 16.88 7.14 37.11
C ASP A 158 16.14 8.30 37.83
N GLN A 159 14.82 8.40 37.63
CA GLN A 159 13.88 9.42 38.11
C GLN A 159 14.11 10.84 37.56
N THR A 160 14.95 10.99 36.54
CA THR A 160 15.24 12.28 35.90
C THR A 160 14.16 12.67 34.88
N GLN A 161 13.99 13.94 34.53
CA GLN A 161 12.90 14.44 33.66
C GLN A 161 13.40 15.34 32.51
N GLU A 162 12.91 15.07 31.29
CA GLU A 162 13.06 16.00 30.16
C GLU A 162 12.52 17.41 30.51
N SER A 163 13.15 18.44 29.94
CA SER A 163 12.82 19.83 30.26
C SER A 163 11.41 20.26 29.83
N SER A 164 10.76 21.11 30.64
CA SER A 164 9.39 21.59 30.45
C SER A 164 9.14 22.41 29.17
N TYR A 165 10.19 22.82 28.46
CA TYR A 165 10.09 23.50 27.15
C TYR A 165 9.63 22.60 25.99
N ILE A 166 9.38 21.30 26.24
CA ILE A 166 8.97 20.35 25.21
C ILE A 166 7.46 20.40 24.98
N SER A 167 7.07 20.84 23.78
CA SER A 167 5.69 20.69 23.28
C SER A 167 5.45 19.28 22.71
N LYS A 168 4.18 18.91 22.64
CA LYS A 168 3.68 17.60 23.12
C LYS A 168 2.99 16.73 22.06
N GLN A 169 3.25 17.01 20.77
CA GLN A 169 2.63 16.36 19.61
C GLN A 169 3.62 16.26 18.43
N LEU A 170 4.76 15.60 18.66
CA LEU A 170 5.91 15.54 17.74
C LEU A 170 6.17 14.09 17.31
N GLY A 171 6.45 13.84 16.03
CA GLY A 171 6.50 12.51 15.42
C GLY A 171 7.69 11.60 15.76
N LEU A 172 7.81 10.50 15.01
CA LEU A 172 8.85 9.45 15.15
C LEU A 172 10.24 9.98 14.79
N HIS A 173 10.94 10.52 15.80
CA HIS A 173 12.12 11.37 15.61
C HIS A 173 13.28 11.06 16.56
N GLU A 174 14.39 11.73 16.27
CA GLU A 174 15.58 11.86 17.08
C GLU A 174 15.28 12.29 18.53
N PRO A 175 16.11 11.93 19.52
CA PRO A 175 15.84 12.22 20.93
C PRO A 175 16.06 13.71 21.23
N TYR A 176 15.42 14.26 22.27
CA TYR A 176 15.52 15.69 22.61
C TYR A 176 16.98 16.18 22.70
N ASN A 177 17.83 15.40 23.36
CA ASN A 177 19.23 15.76 23.58
C ASN A 177 20.04 15.80 22.27
N TYR A 178 19.59 15.13 21.20
CA TYR A 178 20.16 15.33 19.87
C TYR A 178 19.94 16.77 19.42
N TYR A 179 18.70 17.22 19.39
CA TYR A 179 18.35 18.59 19.06
C TYR A 179 18.99 19.62 20.02
N GLN A 180 18.98 19.34 21.33
CA GLN A 180 19.56 20.20 22.37
C GLN A 180 21.06 20.48 22.14
N ALA A 181 21.81 19.49 21.63
CA ALA A 181 23.22 19.63 21.29
C ALA A 181 23.47 20.59 20.10
N TYR A 182 22.45 20.85 19.27
CA TYR A 182 22.53 21.69 18.08
C TYR A 182 21.77 23.01 18.20
N TYR A 183 20.84 23.14 19.15
CA TYR A 183 20.01 24.33 19.43
C TYR A 183 20.75 25.69 19.36
N ARG A 184 22.02 25.69 19.77
CA ARG A 184 22.89 26.88 19.88
C ARG A 184 23.58 27.26 18.58
N ARG A 185 23.58 26.38 17.58
CA ARG A 185 24.24 26.62 16.29
C ARG A 185 23.32 27.46 15.42
N HIS A 186 23.87 28.56 14.89
CA HIS A 186 23.19 29.31 13.85
C HIS A 186 23.11 28.45 12.58
N ARG A 187 21.92 28.37 11.98
CA ARG A 187 21.71 27.71 10.68
C ARG A 187 22.56 28.39 9.60
N ASN A 188 23.09 27.62 8.65
CA ASN A 188 23.71 28.16 7.44
C ASN A 188 22.65 28.87 6.58
N LYS A 189 22.66 30.21 6.57
CA LYS A 189 21.67 31.03 5.85
C LYS A 189 21.79 30.99 4.30
N GLY A 190 22.81 30.33 3.76
CA GLY A 190 23.11 30.29 2.33
C GLY A 190 22.44 29.16 1.53
N LEU A 191 21.41 28.50 2.07
CA LEU A 191 20.70 27.41 1.39
C LEU A 191 19.18 27.56 1.44
N PHE A 192 18.56 26.98 0.41
CA PHE A 192 17.11 26.90 0.17
C PHE A 192 16.30 26.82 1.46
N THR A 193 15.70 27.95 1.83
CA THR A 193 14.36 27.89 2.39
C THR A 193 13.40 27.66 1.24
N ALA A 194 12.46 26.76 1.43
CA ALA A 194 11.14 26.87 0.84
C ALA A 194 10.57 28.30 1.05
N ASP A 195 9.54 28.64 0.30
CA ASP A 195 8.67 29.81 0.50
C ASP A 195 8.02 29.90 1.90
N GLN A 196 8.10 28.83 2.71
CA GLN A 196 7.73 28.83 4.12
C GLN A 196 8.24 30.07 4.87
N GLN A 197 7.31 30.87 5.37
CA GLN A 197 7.60 31.92 6.34
C GLN A 197 8.04 31.26 7.66
N LEU A 198 9.35 31.16 7.86
CA LEU A 198 9.92 30.61 9.09
C LEU A 198 9.59 31.56 10.26
N ALA A 199 8.99 31.03 11.32
CA ALA A 199 8.64 31.83 12.51
C ALA A 199 9.85 32.26 13.38
N GLY A 200 11.08 32.15 12.85
CA GLY A 200 12.31 32.64 13.46
C GLY A 200 13.58 31.98 12.92
N ASP A 201 14.72 32.38 13.47
CA ASP A 201 16.08 32.00 13.02
C ASP A 201 16.65 30.72 13.68
N LEU A 202 15.93 30.14 14.65
CA LEU A 202 16.33 28.93 15.40
C LEU A 202 16.03 27.62 14.65
N SER A 203 16.71 26.55 15.03
CA SER A 203 16.57 25.22 14.42
C SER A 203 15.17 24.61 14.52
N ILE A 204 14.39 24.87 15.59
CA ILE A 204 12.97 24.43 15.70
C ILE A 204 12.09 24.86 14.53
N TYR A 205 12.44 25.93 13.81
CA TYR A 205 11.63 26.45 12.72
C TYR A 205 11.87 25.73 11.38
N THR A 206 12.90 24.90 11.24
CA THR A 206 13.23 24.25 9.95
C THR A 206 12.32 23.09 9.58
N ARG A 207 11.65 22.48 10.58
CA ARG A 207 10.70 21.37 10.47
C ARG A 207 9.36 21.84 11.03
N GLN A 208 8.46 22.30 10.17
CA GLN A 208 7.16 22.83 10.60
C GLN A 208 6.04 22.46 9.61
N ASN A 209 4.80 22.46 10.12
CA ASN A 209 3.61 22.38 9.28
C ASN A 209 3.46 23.63 8.39
N ALA A 210 2.62 23.55 7.36
CA ALA A 210 2.40 24.66 6.41
C ALA A 210 2.06 26.02 7.07
N ALA A 211 1.45 26.01 8.27
CA ALA A 211 1.05 27.19 9.01
C ALA A 211 2.06 27.67 10.07
N GLY A 212 3.21 27.00 10.24
CA GLY A 212 4.22 27.33 11.27
C GLY A 212 3.76 27.19 12.74
N THR A 213 2.60 26.57 12.97
CA THR A 213 1.96 26.39 14.28
C THR A 213 2.38 25.11 15.00
N ILE A 214 2.84 24.09 14.26
CA ILE A 214 3.37 22.83 14.79
C ILE A 214 4.81 22.69 14.31
N ARG A 215 5.76 22.47 15.24
CA ARG A 215 7.21 22.56 15.00
C ARG A 215 7.93 21.35 15.56
N GLY A 216 8.73 20.71 14.72
CA GLY A 216 9.51 19.54 15.05
C GLY A 216 10.82 19.87 15.75
N LEU A 217 11.46 18.81 16.25
CA LEU A 217 12.88 18.87 16.55
C LEU A 217 13.64 18.39 15.32
N GLU A 218 14.57 19.21 14.86
CA GLU A 218 15.42 18.92 13.71
C GLU A 218 16.75 19.65 13.85
N VAL A 219 17.81 19.03 13.36
CA VAL A 219 19.11 19.68 13.22
C VAL A 219 19.20 20.25 11.81
N PRO A 220 19.40 21.57 11.60
CA PRO A 220 19.41 22.17 10.27
C PRO A 220 20.54 21.60 9.40
N GLU A 221 21.66 21.21 10.00
CA GLU A 221 22.71 20.47 9.30
C GLU A 221 22.26 19.11 8.74
N GLU A 222 21.25 18.46 9.34
CA GLU A 222 20.65 17.25 8.77
C GLU A 222 19.62 17.58 7.68
N ARG A 223 18.90 18.72 7.74
CA ARG A 223 17.93 19.09 6.71
C ARG A 223 18.56 19.62 5.43
N ASP A 224 19.64 20.39 5.58
CA ASP A 224 20.19 21.20 4.49
C ASP A 224 21.40 20.53 3.79
N TYR A 225 21.99 19.45 4.36
CA TYR A 225 23.21 18.82 3.81
C TYR A 225 23.30 17.30 4.00
N TYR A 226 23.93 16.63 3.03
CA TYR A 226 24.57 15.32 3.20
C TYR A 226 25.90 15.29 2.42
N PRO A 227 26.99 14.70 2.95
CA PRO A 227 27.10 14.05 4.25
C PRO A 227 27.18 15.04 5.43
N TYR A 228 26.54 14.69 6.55
CA TYR A 228 26.53 15.54 7.75
C TYR A 228 27.96 15.74 8.31
N TRP A 229 28.34 16.97 8.68
CA TRP A 229 29.63 17.24 9.35
C TRP A 229 29.58 17.07 10.87
N GLY A 230 28.41 17.27 11.47
CA GLY A 230 28.17 17.02 12.89
C GLY A 230 27.92 15.53 13.19
N PRO A 231 28.11 15.08 14.44
CA PRO A 231 27.69 13.73 14.84
C PRO A 231 26.17 13.54 14.74
N THR A 232 25.73 12.33 14.40
CA THR A 232 24.31 11.95 14.23
C THR A 232 24.03 10.59 14.88
N PRO A 233 22.81 10.32 15.40
CA PRO A 233 22.42 8.99 15.86
C PRO A 233 22.13 8.01 14.70
N TRP A 234 21.94 8.52 13.48
CA TRP A 234 21.67 7.73 12.27
C TRP A 234 22.93 7.04 11.74
N LYS A 235 22.73 5.86 11.15
CA LYS A 235 23.73 5.11 10.39
C LYS A 235 23.22 4.96 8.97
N ASP A 236 24.05 5.24 7.98
CA ASP A 236 23.68 5.11 6.58
C ASP A 236 23.71 3.61 6.19
N ILE A 237 22.66 3.15 5.52
CA ILE A 237 22.51 1.80 4.95
C ILE A 237 23.07 1.79 3.52
N ALA A 238 22.61 2.74 2.71
CA ALA A 238 22.97 2.89 1.30
C ALA A 238 22.82 4.35 0.87
N ILE A 239 23.68 4.77 -0.05
CA ILE A 239 23.69 6.11 -0.66
C ILE A 239 23.48 5.91 -2.16
N LEU A 240 22.29 6.24 -2.64
CA LEU A 240 21.91 6.10 -4.03
C LEU A 240 22.02 7.48 -4.70
N VAL A 241 22.87 7.58 -5.71
CA VAL A 241 23.21 8.85 -6.38
C VAL A 241 23.18 8.72 -7.90
N SER A 242 22.91 9.81 -8.58
CA SER A 242 22.50 9.83 -9.99
C SER A 242 23.54 10.43 -10.95
N GLU A 243 24.65 10.95 -10.41
CA GLU A 243 25.78 11.49 -11.14
C GLU A 243 27.02 10.66 -10.80
N GLY A 244 27.69 10.05 -11.78
CA GLY A 244 28.84 9.17 -11.54
C GLY A 244 30.00 9.86 -10.80
N LYS A 245 30.19 11.16 -11.00
CA LYS A 245 31.15 11.98 -10.24
C LYS A 245 30.76 12.12 -8.76
N THR A 246 29.47 12.31 -8.45
CA THR A 246 28.99 12.23 -7.06
C THR A 246 29.13 10.81 -6.51
N GLU A 247 28.94 9.77 -7.33
CA GLU A 247 29.17 8.37 -6.95
C GLU A 247 30.62 8.10 -6.53
N GLU A 248 31.60 8.53 -7.34
CA GLU A 248 33.03 8.45 -6.99
C GLU A 248 33.37 9.21 -5.70
N LEU A 249 32.85 10.44 -5.55
CA LEU A 249 33.08 11.26 -4.35
C LEU A 249 32.48 10.60 -3.09
N MET A 250 31.27 10.04 -3.18
CA MET A 250 30.64 9.32 -2.09
C MET A 250 31.37 8.00 -1.79
N LYS A 251 31.76 7.22 -2.81
CA LYS A 251 32.61 6.01 -2.65
C LYS A 251 33.92 6.33 -1.93
N LYS A 252 34.58 7.43 -2.28
CA LYS A 252 35.80 7.92 -1.63
C LYS A 252 35.57 8.41 -0.20
N TYR A 253 34.42 9.02 0.08
CA TYR A 253 34.03 9.48 1.42
C TYR A 253 33.74 8.32 2.38
N VAL A 254 32.91 7.33 1.98
CA VAL A 254 32.49 6.23 2.88
C VAL A 254 33.61 5.24 3.17
N ASN A 255 34.54 5.06 2.24
CA ASN A 255 35.73 4.23 2.41
C ASN A 255 36.90 4.99 3.07
N SER A 256 36.73 6.26 3.43
CA SER A 256 37.79 7.02 4.09
C SER A 256 38.02 6.52 5.54
N PRO A 257 39.26 6.52 6.06
CA PRO A 257 39.54 6.14 7.45
C PRO A 257 38.85 7.00 8.52
N ASN A 258 38.26 8.14 8.13
CA ASN A 258 37.51 9.05 8.99
C ASN A 258 35.99 8.94 8.78
N TYR A 259 35.50 7.97 8.00
CA TYR A 259 34.06 7.77 7.85
C TYR A 259 33.40 7.48 9.21
N GLY A 260 32.37 8.28 9.54
CA GLY A 260 31.71 8.26 10.85
C GLY A 260 32.48 8.92 12.01
N LEU A 261 33.68 9.48 11.80
CA LEU A 261 34.36 10.33 12.78
C LEU A 261 33.91 11.79 12.59
N LYS A 262 33.08 12.28 13.51
CA LYS A 262 32.44 13.61 13.44
C LYS A 262 32.80 14.46 14.66
N TYR A 263 32.77 15.78 14.55
CA TYR A 263 33.33 16.66 15.59
C TYR A 263 32.35 17.71 16.12
N MET A 264 32.54 18.11 17.38
CA MET A 264 31.82 19.22 18.03
C MET A 264 32.76 20.05 18.90
N CYS A 265 32.46 21.35 19.04
CA CYS A 265 33.08 22.18 20.05
C CYS A 265 32.41 21.98 21.41
N ILE A 266 33.17 21.59 22.42
CA ILE A 266 32.72 21.40 23.81
C ILE A 266 33.34 22.50 24.68
N MET A 267 32.53 23.24 25.42
CA MET A 267 32.97 24.34 26.28
C MET A 267 32.47 24.17 27.73
N PRO A 268 33.25 24.62 28.74
CA PRO A 268 32.78 24.70 30.13
C PRO A 268 31.77 25.83 30.31
N LYS A 269 30.93 25.73 31.35
CA LYS A 269 30.01 26.78 31.82
C LYS A 269 30.80 28.02 32.31
N GLY A 270 30.27 29.23 32.08
CA GLY A 270 30.80 30.47 32.66
C GLY A 270 31.90 31.19 31.87
N LEU A 271 32.17 30.80 30.62
CA LEU A 271 33.03 31.57 29.73
C LEU A 271 32.29 32.79 29.16
N LYS A 272 33.03 33.90 28.95
CA LYS A 272 32.50 35.09 28.27
C LYS A 272 31.94 34.71 26.90
N ASP A 273 30.81 35.32 26.52
CA ASP A 273 30.02 35.04 25.31
C ASP A 273 29.42 33.62 25.19
N HIS A 274 29.47 32.84 26.28
CA HIS A 274 28.94 31.48 26.41
C HIS A 274 28.37 31.25 27.83
N THR A 275 27.40 32.10 28.20
CA THR A 275 26.89 32.28 29.56
C THR A 275 26.26 31.01 30.15
N ASP A 276 25.27 30.45 29.45
CA ASP A 276 24.36 29.45 30.01
C ASP A 276 24.49 28.13 29.28
N CYS A 277 25.03 27.08 29.92
CA CYS A 277 24.79 25.71 29.47
C CYS A 277 23.33 25.31 29.78
N PRO A 278 22.71 24.40 29.02
CA PRO A 278 21.34 24.02 29.28
C PRO A 278 21.26 23.22 30.59
N PRO A 279 20.07 23.11 31.21
CA PRO A 279 19.83 22.06 32.18
C PRO A 279 20.05 20.69 31.52
N ASP A 280 20.60 19.77 32.30
CA ASP A 280 20.62 18.35 32.00
C ASP A 280 19.23 17.71 32.19
N ASN A 281 19.16 16.40 32.03
CA ASN A 281 17.93 15.63 32.25
C ASN A 281 17.46 15.67 33.71
N GLN A 282 18.28 16.14 34.65
CA GLN A 282 17.95 16.25 36.07
C GLN A 282 17.52 17.67 36.46
N GLY A 283 17.44 18.60 35.49
CA GLY A 283 17.20 20.02 35.71
C GLY A 283 18.43 20.80 36.19
N VAL A 284 19.57 20.14 36.41
CA VAL A 284 20.80 20.76 36.92
C VAL A 284 21.57 21.39 35.77
N THR A 285 22.11 22.61 35.94
CA THR A 285 22.86 23.24 34.84
C THR A 285 24.16 22.47 34.54
N ALA A 286 24.30 21.94 33.33
CA ALA A 286 25.48 21.18 32.95
C ALA A 286 26.78 21.99 33.10
N LYS A 287 27.84 21.35 33.62
CA LYS A 287 29.17 21.96 33.82
C LYS A 287 29.92 22.23 32.52
N LYS A 288 29.51 21.55 31.44
CA LYS A 288 29.97 21.72 30.06
C LYS A 288 28.74 21.69 29.14
N CYS A 289 28.90 22.07 27.88
CA CYS A 289 27.90 21.81 26.84
C CYS A 289 28.49 21.98 25.44
N VAL A 290 27.72 21.63 24.42
CA VAL A 290 28.06 21.90 23.01
C VAL A 290 27.93 23.39 22.71
N ALA A 291 28.97 23.97 22.12
CA ALA A 291 29.02 25.37 21.73
C ALA A 291 28.59 25.60 20.27
N LYS A 292 28.28 26.86 19.95
CA LYS A 292 27.85 27.34 18.62
C LYS A 292 28.90 27.22 17.50
N TYR A 293 30.14 26.84 17.83
CA TYR A 293 31.28 26.86 16.90
C TYR A 293 31.39 25.56 16.10
N ILE A 294 31.29 25.67 14.77
CA ILE A 294 31.35 24.55 13.82
C ILE A 294 32.74 24.31 13.20
N THR A 295 33.77 25.05 13.61
CA THR A 295 35.16 24.80 13.17
C THR A 295 36.14 24.71 14.35
N LYS A 296 37.20 23.93 14.16
CA LYS A 296 38.28 23.69 15.13
C LYS A 296 38.91 24.99 15.63
N ASP A 297 39.13 25.95 14.75
CA ASP A 297 39.88 27.17 15.08
C ASP A 297 39.00 28.21 15.78
N LYS A 298 37.73 28.35 15.36
CA LYS A 298 36.73 29.13 16.11
C LYS A 298 36.48 28.54 17.49
N CYS A 299 36.45 27.20 17.61
CA CYS A 299 36.35 26.52 18.90
C CYS A 299 37.55 26.82 19.81
N LYS A 300 38.78 26.68 19.30
CA LYS A 300 40.02 27.01 20.03
C LYS A 300 40.07 28.47 20.47
N ALA A 301 39.73 29.41 19.58
CA ALA A 301 39.70 30.84 19.89
C ALA A 301 38.72 31.15 21.04
N ALA A 302 37.58 30.46 21.09
CA ALA A 302 36.60 30.52 22.18
C ALA A 302 36.99 29.69 23.43
N LYS A 303 38.23 29.19 23.52
CA LYS A 303 38.74 28.33 24.61
C LYS A 303 37.97 27.01 24.79
N GLY A 304 37.31 26.54 23.73
CA GLY A 304 36.64 25.24 23.67
C GLY A 304 37.54 24.08 23.22
N THR A 305 37.13 22.86 23.55
CA THR A 305 37.77 21.62 23.12
C THR A 305 37.08 21.08 21.85
N TRP A 306 37.85 20.79 20.81
CA TRP A 306 37.34 20.21 19.56
C TRP A 306 37.31 18.68 19.66
N THR A 307 36.20 18.13 20.14
CA THR A 307 36.05 16.70 20.47
C THR A 307 35.53 15.92 19.27
N GLY A 308 36.17 14.79 18.96
CA GLY A 308 35.76 13.85 17.92
C GLY A 308 34.99 12.64 18.48
N PHE A 309 33.94 12.25 17.77
CA PHE A 309 32.99 11.19 18.14
C PHE A 309 32.79 10.20 16.99
N ILE A 310 32.64 8.92 17.32
CA ILE A 310 32.31 7.85 16.38
C ILE A 310 30.77 7.74 16.29
N THR A 311 30.19 7.89 15.10
CA THR A 311 28.72 7.80 14.88
C THR A 311 28.29 6.47 14.27
N ASN A 312 29.11 5.92 13.38
CA ASN A 312 28.84 4.72 12.58
C ASN A 312 29.10 3.40 13.34
N TYR A 313 28.73 3.32 14.61
CA TYR A 313 28.85 2.08 15.39
C TYR A 313 27.50 1.39 15.57
N LEU A 314 27.50 0.04 15.57
CA LEU A 314 26.33 -0.79 15.84
C LEU A 314 26.09 -0.93 17.34
N GLU A 315 27.11 -1.41 18.06
CA GLU A 315 27.04 -1.62 19.51
C GLU A 315 28.34 -1.24 20.23
N LYS A 316 28.22 -1.03 21.54
CA LYS A 316 29.33 -0.80 22.49
C LYS A 316 29.67 -2.15 23.11
N THR A 317 30.95 -2.50 23.27
CA THR A 317 31.34 -3.82 23.82
C THR A 317 31.08 -3.99 25.33
N ALA A 318 30.49 -2.99 25.99
CA ALA A 318 30.41 -2.87 27.46
C ALA A 318 31.77 -2.98 28.20
N GLY A 319 32.90 -2.89 27.47
CA GLY A 319 34.25 -3.15 27.99
C GLY A 319 34.71 -4.62 27.85
N VAL A 320 33.81 -5.54 27.50
CA VAL A 320 34.09 -6.96 27.32
C VAL A 320 34.57 -7.22 25.89
N LEU A 321 35.87 -7.48 25.71
CA LEU A 321 36.45 -7.75 24.39
C LEU A 321 36.18 -9.17 23.87
N SER A 322 35.78 -10.12 24.72
CA SER A 322 35.62 -11.53 24.33
C SER A 322 34.43 -11.80 23.41
N THR A 323 33.37 -10.99 23.48
CA THR A 323 32.18 -11.06 22.61
C THR A 323 32.37 -10.31 21.28
N CYS A 324 33.32 -9.38 21.19
CA CYS A 324 33.47 -8.45 20.07
C CYS A 324 34.87 -8.53 19.45
N LYS A 325 35.11 -9.59 18.67
CA LYS A 325 36.27 -9.71 17.78
C LYS A 325 36.03 -8.91 16.49
N ASN A 326 37.07 -8.69 15.68
CA ASN A 326 36.83 -8.46 14.25
C ASN A 326 36.22 -9.76 13.69
N VAL A 327 35.03 -9.68 13.11
CA VAL A 327 34.36 -10.81 12.46
C VAL A 327 34.10 -10.41 11.02
N ASP A 328 34.70 -11.18 10.11
CA ASP A 328 34.79 -10.91 8.68
C ASP A 328 35.21 -9.45 8.38
N ASP A 329 34.28 -8.60 7.95
CA ASP A 329 34.50 -7.21 7.56
C ASP A 329 34.17 -6.17 8.65
N MET A 330 33.55 -6.60 9.75
CA MET A 330 33.19 -5.71 10.87
C MET A 330 34.41 -5.41 11.74
N LYS A 331 34.71 -4.12 11.92
CA LYS A 331 35.94 -3.63 12.56
C LYS A 331 35.68 -3.07 13.96
N LEU A 332 36.51 -3.45 14.92
CA LEU A 332 36.50 -2.87 16.25
C LEU A 332 37.28 -1.52 16.26
N ALA A 333 36.67 -0.47 16.81
CA ALA A 333 37.29 0.85 16.95
C ALA A 333 37.33 1.30 18.42
N LYS A 334 38.29 2.18 18.77
CA LYS A 334 38.44 2.76 20.11
C LYS A 334 38.29 4.27 20.07
N GLY A 335 37.27 4.80 20.73
CA GLY A 335 36.99 6.25 20.71
C GLY A 335 35.83 6.65 21.60
N LEU A 336 35.28 7.84 21.36
CA LEU A 336 34.08 8.33 22.03
C LEU A 336 32.86 8.00 21.17
N PRO A 337 32.00 7.00 21.50
CA PRO A 337 30.74 6.82 20.80
C PRO A 337 29.85 8.05 20.92
N TYR A 338 29.15 8.39 19.85
CA TYR A 338 28.11 9.40 19.88
C TYR A 338 26.82 8.84 20.50
N GLU A 339 26.62 9.12 21.78
CA GLU A 339 25.36 8.91 22.49
C GLU A 339 24.65 10.26 22.69
N ALA A 340 23.65 10.56 21.85
CA ALA A 340 22.97 11.86 21.85
C ALA A 340 22.43 12.26 23.24
N HIS A 341 21.91 11.30 24.01
CA HIS A 341 21.39 11.52 25.37
C HIS A 341 22.45 11.97 26.40
N LYS A 342 23.76 11.78 26.15
CA LYS A 342 24.86 12.16 27.07
C LYS A 342 25.70 13.36 26.61
N ILE A 343 25.61 13.76 25.34
CA ILE A 343 26.64 14.62 24.73
C ILE A 343 26.22 16.09 24.62
N SER A 344 24.92 16.43 24.64
CA SER A 344 24.44 17.84 24.68
C SER A 344 25.04 18.63 25.85
N GLN A 345 25.25 17.94 26.98
CA GLN A 345 25.82 18.42 28.24
C GLN A 345 27.37 18.33 28.29
N GLY A 346 28.03 18.14 27.14
CA GLY A 346 29.47 18.39 27.01
C GLY A 346 30.40 17.25 27.41
N CYS A 347 30.00 15.99 27.19
CA CYS A 347 30.88 14.82 27.11
C CYS A 347 31.86 14.60 28.28
N ASP A 348 31.37 13.99 29.36
CA ASP A 348 32.18 13.26 30.34
C ASP A 348 32.32 11.75 30.01
N ASN A 349 31.90 11.34 28.81
CA ASN A 349 32.04 9.97 28.32
C ASN A 349 33.53 9.54 28.25
N LYS A 350 33.85 8.35 28.76
CA LYS A 350 35.16 7.72 28.60
C LYS A 350 35.32 7.12 27.20
N LYS A 351 36.55 7.10 26.67
CA LYS A 351 36.89 6.36 25.44
C LYS A 351 36.68 4.87 25.69
N GLN A 352 35.92 4.21 24.82
CA GLN A 352 35.58 2.78 24.91
C GLN A 352 35.74 2.10 23.55
N TYR A 353 35.62 0.77 23.53
CA TYR A 353 35.60 -0.01 22.30
C TYR A 353 34.17 -0.13 21.76
N VAL A 354 34.03 -0.03 20.44
CA VAL A 354 32.75 -0.11 19.71
C VAL A 354 32.91 -0.92 18.43
N LEU A 355 31.87 -1.64 18.04
CA LEU A 355 31.81 -2.35 16.77
C LEU A 355 31.31 -1.40 15.67
N LEU A 356 32.12 -1.14 14.65
CA LEU A 356 31.71 -0.29 13.53
C LEU A 356 30.65 -1.01 12.66
N HIS A 357 29.68 -0.24 12.19
CA HIS A 357 28.84 -0.63 11.08
C HIS A 357 29.67 -0.72 9.80
N ARG A 358 29.21 -1.54 8.85
CA ARG A 358 29.77 -1.60 7.50
C ARG A 358 29.66 -0.20 6.84
N PRO A 359 30.60 0.21 5.97
CA PRO A 359 30.37 1.35 5.09
C PRO A 359 29.10 1.10 4.26
N PRO A 360 28.23 2.11 4.05
CA PRO A 360 27.05 1.96 3.23
C PRO A 360 27.43 1.67 1.78
N GLU A 361 26.60 0.90 1.08
CA GLU A 361 26.75 0.71 -0.35
C GLU A 361 26.48 2.03 -1.09
N VAL A 362 27.35 2.39 -2.03
CA VAL A 362 27.18 3.57 -2.89
C VAL A 362 26.92 3.07 -4.30
N ILE A 363 25.71 3.32 -4.79
CA ILE A 363 25.20 2.76 -6.05
C ILE A 363 24.52 3.84 -6.88
N TYR A 364 24.39 3.58 -8.17
CA TYR A 364 23.59 4.43 -9.05
C TYR A 364 22.11 4.40 -8.62
N ALA A 365 21.46 5.56 -8.59
CA ALA A 365 20.05 5.66 -8.22
C ALA A 365 19.15 5.00 -9.29
N PRO A 366 18.18 4.14 -8.92
CA PRO A 366 17.29 3.54 -9.90
C PRO A 366 16.45 4.63 -10.58
N SER A 367 16.50 4.71 -11.91
CA SER A 367 15.75 5.73 -12.65
C SER A 367 14.25 5.62 -12.40
N THR A 368 13.65 6.73 -11.96
CA THR A 368 12.22 6.84 -11.65
C THR A 368 11.50 7.67 -12.69
N VAL A 369 10.50 7.10 -13.34
CA VAL A 369 9.62 7.79 -14.29
C VAL A 369 8.56 8.59 -13.53
N VAL A 370 8.17 9.76 -14.06
CA VAL A 370 7.01 10.51 -13.56
C VAL A 370 5.73 9.84 -14.02
N ASN A 371 5.27 8.85 -13.26
CA ASN A 371 3.98 8.20 -13.52
C ASN A 371 3.16 8.01 -12.25
N HIS A 372 1.84 8.07 -12.41
CA HIS A 372 0.84 7.86 -11.37
C HIS A 372 0.72 6.40 -10.88
N ASN A 373 1.65 5.52 -11.29
CA ASN A 373 1.74 4.14 -10.82
C ASN A 373 2.93 3.94 -9.85
N GLY A 374 3.90 4.87 -9.82
CA GLY A 374 5.11 4.78 -9.01
C GLY A 374 6.19 3.84 -9.55
N ILE A 375 6.08 3.42 -10.81
CA ILE A 375 6.83 2.32 -11.42
C ILE A 375 8.07 2.86 -12.18
N ASN A 376 9.20 2.16 -12.10
CA ASN A 376 10.45 2.49 -12.79
C ASN A 376 10.40 2.18 -14.31
N MET A 377 11.46 2.49 -15.05
CA MET A 377 11.54 2.20 -16.50
C MET A 377 11.47 0.71 -16.86
N GLU A 378 11.69 -0.21 -15.91
CA GLU A 378 11.63 -1.66 -16.12
C GLU A 378 10.25 -2.29 -15.82
N GLY A 379 9.24 -1.48 -15.47
CA GLY A 379 7.93 -2.01 -15.05
C GLY A 379 7.89 -2.54 -13.60
N LYS A 380 8.87 -2.18 -12.75
CA LYS A 380 9.01 -2.63 -11.36
C LYS A 380 8.99 -1.47 -10.37
N PHE A 381 8.88 -1.79 -9.08
CA PHE A 381 9.13 -0.80 -8.02
C PHE A 381 10.63 -0.54 -7.84
N SER A 382 10.98 0.65 -7.34
CA SER A 382 12.35 0.93 -6.88
C SER A 382 12.60 0.16 -5.58
N SER A 383 13.65 -0.65 -5.55
CA SER A 383 14.02 -1.43 -4.37
C SER A 383 15.53 -1.52 -4.18
N TYR A 384 15.97 -1.59 -2.93
CA TYR A 384 17.34 -1.86 -2.52
C TYR A 384 17.38 -3.06 -1.59
N LYS A 385 18.22 -4.05 -1.91
CA LYS A 385 18.39 -5.25 -1.09
C LYS A 385 19.26 -4.96 0.13
N TRP A 386 18.64 -4.82 1.29
CA TRP A 386 19.33 -4.55 2.54
C TRP A 386 19.79 -5.82 3.25
N ASN A 387 21.11 -5.91 3.46
CA ASN A 387 21.73 -6.88 4.36
C ASN A 387 21.58 -6.39 5.81
N VAL A 388 20.66 -6.97 6.58
CA VAL A 388 20.37 -6.57 7.97
C VAL A 388 21.62 -6.78 8.85
N PRO A 389 22.08 -5.81 9.66
CA PRO A 389 23.28 -5.97 10.48
C PRO A 389 23.14 -7.04 11.57
N CYS A 390 24.28 -7.63 11.96
CA CYS A 390 24.40 -8.43 13.18
C CYS A 390 24.60 -7.54 14.41
N PHE A 391 24.01 -7.91 15.54
CA PHE A 391 24.33 -7.36 16.86
C PHE A 391 24.83 -8.51 17.75
N PRO A 392 26.16 -8.67 17.96
CA PRO A 392 26.73 -9.73 18.79
C PRO A 392 26.14 -9.84 20.20
N SER A 393 25.61 -8.73 20.74
CA SER A 393 24.86 -8.69 22.00
C SER A 393 23.59 -9.56 22.04
N ASN A 394 23.13 -10.13 20.91
CA ASN A 394 21.94 -10.99 20.79
C ASN A 394 20.69 -10.45 21.52
N THR A 395 20.58 -9.13 21.62
CA THR A 395 19.46 -8.42 22.25
C THR A 395 18.61 -7.82 21.15
N THR A 396 17.31 -8.11 21.12
CA THR A 396 16.34 -7.50 20.18
C THR A 396 16.55 -5.99 20.08
N GLN A 397 16.51 -5.42 18.88
CA GLN A 397 16.63 -3.98 18.67
C GLN A 397 15.29 -3.41 18.20
N ARG A 398 14.84 -2.31 18.81
CA ARG A 398 13.82 -1.44 18.20
C ARG A 398 14.54 -0.48 17.27
N CYS A 399 14.23 -0.53 15.99
CA CYS A 399 14.89 0.26 14.96
C CYS A 399 13.90 1.11 14.16
N VAL A 400 14.34 2.30 13.76
CA VAL A 400 13.66 3.10 12.73
C VAL A 400 14.48 3.00 11.45
N ILE A 401 13.85 2.54 10.39
CA ILE A 401 14.35 2.74 9.03
C ILE A 401 13.82 4.09 8.55
N ARG A 402 14.71 4.89 7.95
CA ARG A 402 14.40 6.17 7.32
C ARG A 402 14.90 6.15 5.88
N ILE A 403 14.02 6.45 4.92
CA ILE A 403 14.42 6.89 3.59
C ILE A 403 14.41 8.42 3.57
N ARG A 404 15.56 9.02 3.25
CA ARG A 404 15.67 10.45 2.92
C ARG A 404 15.83 10.61 1.43
N TYR A 405 15.28 11.69 0.89
CA TYR A 405 15.41 11.99 -0.53
C TYR A 405 15.46 13.49 -0.77
N ASN A 406 16.21 13.89 -1.80
CA ASN A 406 16.17 15.22 -2.38
C ASN A 406 15.66 15.09 -3.82
N ILE A 407 14.43 15.54 -4.07
CA ILE A 407 13.83 15.69 -5.39
C ILE A 407 13.81 17.19 -5.72
N THR A 408 14.09 17.52 -6.98
CA THR A 408 13.74 18.81 -7.59
C THR A 408 12.60 18.51 -8.54
N THR A 409 11.43 19.17 -8.49
CA THR A 409 10.32 18.80 -9.40
C THR A 409 10.62 19.14 -10.87
N ASP A 410 9.97 18.45 -11.81
CA ASP A 410 9.86 18.85 -13.22
C ASP A 410 9.10 20.16 -13.44
N ASP A 411 8.23 20.54 -12.50
CA ASP A 411 7.34 21.70 -12.61
C ASP A 411 8.07 23.07 -12.54
N ALA A 412 9.40 23.09 -12.36
CA ALA A 412 10.21 24.30 -12.26
C ALA A 412 11.63 24.17 -12.89
N PRO A 413 12.13 25.17 -13.63
CA PRO A 413 13.48 25.14 -14.20
C PRO A 413 14.62 25.05 -13.16
N ARG A 414 15.70 24.32 -13.51
CA ARG A 414 16.90 24.13 -12.65
C ARG A 414 17.62 25.41 -12.23
N GLU A 415 17.43 26.53 -12.92
CA GLU A 415 18.02 27.83 -12.55
C GLU A 415 17.40 28.48 -11.30
N TYR A 416 16.25 27.99 -10.82
CA TYR A 416 15.63 28.47 -9.58
C TYR A 416 16.46 28.08 -8.35
N ASN A 417 16.90 29.10 -7.61
CA ASN A 417 17.76 28.99 -6.44
C ASN A 417 17.28 29.93 -5.33
N ALA A 418 17.87 29.83 -4.13
CA ALA A 418 17.47 30.61 -2.95
C ALA A 418 17.39 32.15 -3.17
N SER A 419 18.10 32.70 -4.16
CA SER A 419 18.04 34.13 -4.52
C SER A 419 16.98 34.47 -5.59
N HIS A 420 16.25 33.48 -6.12
CA HIS A 420 15.36 33.59 -7.28
C HIS A 420 13.94 33.00 -7.06
N ASN A 421 13.67 32.41 -5.89
CA ASN A 421 12.38 31.76 -5.56
C ASN A 421 11.16 32.68 -5.70
N TYR A 422 11.32 34.01 -5.66
CA TYR A 422 10.24 35.01 -5.70
C TYR A 422 9.44 35.08 -7.02
N LYS A 423 9.79 34.30 -8.04
CA LYS A 423 9.11 34.28 -9.36
C LYS A 423 8.15 33.09 -9.57
N LEU A 424 7.99 32.21 -8.58
CA LEU A 424 7.01 31.13 -8.62
C LEU A 424 5.86 31.45 -7.67
N GLU A 425 4.65 31.13 -8.12
CA GLU A 425 3.42 31.24 -7.33
C GLU A 425 2.93 29.83 -6.96
N ASN A 426 2.24 29.69 -5.83
CA ASN A 426 1.56 28.44 -5.49
C ASN A 426 0.39 28.19 -6.44
N ASN A 427 0.35 27.00 -7.05
CA ASN A 427 -0.63 26.56 -8.05
C ASN A 427 -0.83 27.53 -9.26
N PRO A 428 0.22 27.80 -10.06
CA PRO A 428 0.19 28.81 -11.12
C PRO A 428 -0.64 28.34 -12.33
N THR A 429 -1.19 29.30 -13.08
CA THR A 429 -2.00 29.00 -14.27
C THR A 429 -1.13 28.97 -15.53
N THR A 430 -1.16 27.85 -16.27
CA THR A 430 -0.43 27.65 -17.53
C THR A 430 -1.39 27.33 -18.68
N LYS A 431 -0.85 26.94 -19.85
CA LYS A 431 -1.62 26.42 -20.99
C LYS A 431 -0.99 25.14 -21.52
N SER A 432 -1.81 24.15 -21.87
CA SER A 432 -1.41 22.97 -22.63
C SER A 432 -1.17 23.28 -24.12
N VAL A 433 -0.69 22.30 -24.88
CA VAL A 433 -0.35 22.41 -26.32
C VAL A 433 -1.56 22.86 -27.17
N ASP A 434 -2.76 22.43 -26.81
CA ASP A 434 -4.05 22.84 -27.40
C ASP A 434 -4.52 24.24 -26.97
N LYS A 435 -3.75 24.93 -26.12
CA LYS A 435 -4.01 26.24 -25.50
C LYS A 435 -5.10 26.24 -24.41
N THR A 436 -5.61 25.08 -23.98
CA THR A 436 -6.49 24.98 -22.81
C THR A 436 -5.79 25.51 -21.56
N LYS A 437 -6.48 26.32 -20.75
CA LYS A 437 -5.93 26.80 -19.47
C LYS A 437 -5.88 25.65 -18.47
N LEU A 438 -4.68 25.32 -18.01
CA LEU A 438 -4.46 24.37 -16.91
C LEU A 438 -4.02 25.14 -15.66
N GLN A 439 -4.34 24.63 -14.48
CA GLN A 439 -3.68 25.04 -13.25
C GLN A 439 -2.69 23.94 -12.87
N LEU A 440 -1.41 24.29 -12.75
CA LEU A 440 -0.40 23.37 -12.23
C LEU A 440 -0.62 23.19 -10.72
N ALA A 441 -0.45 21.98 -10.21
CA ALA A 441 -0.56 21.68 -8.78
C ALA A 441 0.79 21.93 -8.06
N LEU A 442 1.43 23.07 -8.35
CA LEU A 442 2.76 23.41 -7.84
C LEU A 442 2.68 23.85 -6.38
N ASN A 443 3.41 23.16 -5.50
CA ASN A 443 3.81 23.69 -4.21
C ASN A 443 5.17 24.38 -4.32
N THR A 444 5.24 25.70 -4.10
CA THR A 444 6.54 26.38 -4.05
C THR A 444 7.44 25.92 -2.90
N ALA A 445 6.88 25.25 -1.89
CA ALA A 445 7.66 24.61 -0.83
C ALA A 445 8.41 23.34 -1.28
N GLN A 446 8.01 22.73 -2.41
CA GLN A 446 8.61 21.50 -2.94
C GLN A 446 9.56 21.76 -4.14
N VAL A 447 9.71 23.01 -4.59
CA VAL A 447 10.61 23.38 -5.69
C VAL A 447 12.06 23.55 -5.23
N GLY A 448 12.28 24.03 -4.01
CA GLY A 448 13.62 24.11 -3.42
C GLY A 448 14.16 22.73 -3.03
N ARG A 449 15.49 22.58 -2.99
CA ARG A 449 16.14 21.36 -2.47
C ARG A 449 15.85 21.15 -0.98
N THR A 450 14.76 20.45 -0.67
CA THR A 450 14.30 20.13 0.69
C THR A 450 14.34 18.63 0.92
N PHE A 451 15.23 18.17 1.81
CA PHE A 451 15.33 16.75 2.18
C PHE A 451 14.14 16.31 3.04
N GLN A 452 13.12 15.73 2.42
CA GLN A 452 12.04 15.04 3.11
C GLN A 452 12.50 13.68 3.68
N ASP A 453 11.80 13.19 4.71
CA ASP A 453 11.93 11.82 5.19
C ASP A 453 10.61 11.03 5.16
N ARG A 454 10.73 9.69 5.09
CA ARG A 454 9.69 8.71 5.44
C ARG A 454 10.32 7.68 6.37
N SER A 455 9.64 7.36 7.46
CA SER A 455 10.17 6.50 8.53
C SER A 455 9.20 5.39 8.91
N HIS A 456 9.71 4.23 9.32
CA HIS A 456 8.93 3.12 9.86
C HIS A 456 9.68 2.45 11.02
N VAL A 457 8.94 2.02 12.06
CA VAL A 457 9.50 1.28 13.20
C VAL A 457 9.46 -0.22 12.88
N ILE A 458 10.58 -0.89 13.08
CA ILE A 458 10.71 -2.35 12.98
C ILE A 458 11.37 -2.92 14.24
N LEU A 459 11.16 -4.22 14.47
CA LEU A 459 11.96 -4.98 15.43
C LEU A 459 12.96 -5.87 14.71
N LEU A 460 14.23 -5.79 15.11
CA LEU A 460 15.24 -6.77 14.73
C LEU A 460 15.38 -7.80 15.85
N LYS A 461 14.97 -9.04 15.58
CA LYS A 461 15.05 -10.18 16.49
C LYS A 461 16.42 -10.89 16.35
N PRO A 462 17.07 -11.28 17.45
CA PRO A 462 18.35 -12.00 17.39
C PRO A 462 18.15 -13.43 16.85
N ARG A 463 19.18 -13.99 16.21
CA ARG A 463 19.09 -15.30 15.55
C ARG A 463 18.98 -16.48 16.51
N ASN A 464 19.42 -16.33 17.75
CA ASN A 464 19.34 -17.38 18.77
C ASN A 464 17.90 -17.78 19.16
N ILE A 465 16.88 -17.03 18.71
CA ILE A 465 15.46 -17.39 18.82
C ILE A 465 15.05 -18.45 17.77
N ILE A 466 15.78 -18.55 16.65
CA ILE A 466 15.57 -19.57 15.61
C ILE A 466 16.16 -20.91 16.08
N GLN A 467 15.56 -22.03 15.66
CA GLN A 467 16.08 -23.38 15.88
C GLN A 467 17.58 -23.49 15.48
N PRO A 468 18.45 -24.11 16.29
CA PRO A 468 19.91 -24.14 16.08
C PRO A 468 20.37 -24.56 14.68
N GLU A 469 19.74 -25.59 14.12
CA GLU A 469 19.92 -26.14 12.77
C GLU A 469 19.60 -25.15 11.63
N HIS A 470 19.07 -23.97 11.96
CA HIS A 470 18.62 -22.95 11.02
C HIS A 470 19.30 -21.58 11.24
N GLN A 471 20.00 -21.37 12.37
CA GLN A 471 20.64 -20.07 12.70
C GLN A 471 21.73 -19.66 11.71
N HIS A 472 22.39 -20.62 11.05
CA HIS A 472 23.49 -20.40 10.10
C HIS A 472 23.03 -20.13 8.66
N ARG A 473 21.76 -20.37 8.34
CA ARG A 473 21.20 -20.30 6.97
C ARG A 473 20.95 -18.86 6.51
N THR A 474 20.87 -18.63 5.20
CA THR A 474 20.45 -17.32 4.69
C THR A 474 18.94 -17.15 4.82
N ILE A 475 18.49 -16.02 5.35
CA ILE A 475 17.07 -15.70 5.56
C ILE A 475 16.63 -14.69 4.49
N ARG A 476 15.53 -14.98 3.81
CA ARG A 476 14.90 -14.16 2.77
C ARG A 476 13.49 -13.78 3.22
N TYR A 477 13.09 -12.53 2.96
CA TYR A 477 11.76 -12.05 3.33
C TYR A 477 10.81 -11.93 2.14
N ILE A 478 9.55 -12.33 2.36
CA ILE A 478 8.41 -12.01 1.49
C ILE A 478 7.50 -11.06 2.26
N GLY A 479 7.46 -9.81 1.81
CA GLY A 479 6.69 -8.71 2.38
C GLY A 479 5.26 -8.64 1.84
N GLY A 480 4.30 -8.34 2.70
CA GLY A 480 2.95 -7.92 2.28
C GLY A 480 2.87 -6.42 1.98
N ILE A 481 2.33 -6.04 0.82
CA ILE A 481 2.10 -4.65 0.39
C ILE A 481 0.65 -4.41 -0.04
N GLY A 482 0.18 -3.16 0.03
CA GLY A 482 -1.19 -2.76 -0.38
C GLY A 482 -2.15 -2.53 0.80
N LYS A 483 -3.45 -2.35 0.51
CA LYS A 483 -4.52 -2.19 1.52
C LYS A 483 -5.83 -2.78 1.03
N ARG A 484 -6.57 -3.46 1.91
CA ARG A 484 -7.92 -3.99 1.61
C ARG A 484 -9.00 -2.90 1.65
N GLY A 485 -10.00 -3.01 0.77
CA GLY A 485 -11.17 -2.13 0.75
C GLY A 485 -11.05 -1.00 -0.25
N LYS A 486 -11.12 0.26 0.20
CA LYS A 486 -11.17 1.44 -0.68
C LYS A 486 -9.78 1.80 -1.21
N ILE A 487 -9.30 0.98 -2.16
CA ILE A 487 -7.97 0.96 -2.78
C ILE A 487 -7.39 2.35 -3.16
N VAL A 488 -8.27 3.28 -3.55
CA VAL A 488 -7.99 4.71 -3.81
C VAL A 488 -7.49 5.51 -2.58
N GLN A 489 -7.37 4.87 -1.42
CA GLN A 489 -6.78 5.40 -0.16
C GLN A 489 -5.35 4.88 0.10
N THR A 490 -4.72 4.28 -0.89
CA THR A 490 -3.30 3.94 -0.88
C THR A 490 -2.74 4.28 -2.24
N TYR A 491 -1.58 4.93 -2.27
CA TYR A 491 -0.82 5.13 -3.49
C TYR A 491 0.41 4.20 -3.45
N PRO A 492 0.73 3.50 -4.55
CA PRO A 492 -0.12 3.29 -5.71
C PRO A 492 -1.35 2.44 -5.32
N ALA A 493 -2.42 2.54 -6.12
CA ALA A 493 -3.72 1.93 -5.80
C ALA A 493 -3.67 0.41 -6.02
N MET A 494 -3.18 -0.33 -5.02
CA MET A 494 -3.04 -1.79 -5.05
C MET A 494 -3.78 -2.47 -3.88
N GLU A 495 -4.60 -3.47 -4.21
CA GLU A 495 -5.04 -4.48 -3.26
C GLU A 495 -3.85 -5.39 -2.89
N TYR A 496 -3.99 -6.21 -1.83
CA TYR A 496 -2.86 -6.91 -1.22
C TYR A 496 -2.08 -7.78 -2.20
N ARG A 497 -0.75 -7.58 -2.22
CA ARG A 497 0.22 -8.35 -3.00
C ARG A 497 1.40 -8.75 -2.10
N PHE A 498 2.07 -9.84 -2.47
CA PHE A 498 3.37 -10.19 -1.88
C PHE A 498 4.52 -9.63 -2.73
N PHE A 499 5.59 -9.18 -2.08
CA PHE A 499 6.83 -8.71 -2.71
C PHE A 499 8.05 -9.36 -2.05
N PRO A 500 9.02 -9.90 -2.81
CA PRO A 500 8.99 -10.08 -4.27
C PRO A 500 7.90 -11.08 -4.71
N GLU A 501 7.26 -10.82 -5.85
CA GLU A 501 6.17 -11.66 -6.40
C GLU A 501 6.65 -13.06 -6.82
N ARG A 502 7.94 -13.17 -7.15
CA ARG A 502 8.63 -14.41 -7.48
C ARG A 502 10.01 -14.38 -6.86
N ILE A 503 10.41 -15.47 -6.21
CA ILE A 503 11.73 -15.64 -5.63
C ILE A 503 12.20 -17.09 -5.83
N THR A 504 13.45 -17.26 -6.23
CA THR A 504 14.11 -18.57 -6.28
C THR A 504 14.94 -18.73 -5.01
N VAL A 505 14.80 -19.86 -4.34
CA VAL A 505 15.47 -20.17 -3.06
C VAL A 505 16.03 -21.59 -3.06
N THR A 506 17.03 -21.86 -2.23
CA THR A 506 17.63 -23.20 -2.08
C THR A 506 17.17 -23.90 -0.79
N THR A 507 17.50 -25.19 -0.63
CA THR A 507 17.22 -25.95 0.61
C THR A 507 17.96 -25.43 1.84
N GLU A 508 19.01 -24.62 1.65
CA GLU A 508 19.85 -24.03 2.69
C GLU A 508 19.44 -22.59 3.05
N GLU A 509 18.29 -22.15 2.56
CA GLU A 509 17.71 -20.84 2.82
C GLU A 509 16.39 -20.96 3.57
N ILE A 510 16.00 -19.87 4.24
CA ILE A 510 14.77 -19.77 5.03
C ILE A 510 13.93 -18.64 4.44
N VAL A 511 12.66 -18.92 4.14
CA VAL A 511 11.70 -17.91 3.68
C VAL A 511 10.83 -17.49 4.87
N CYS A 512 10.93 -16.21 5.25
CA CYS A 512 10.07 -15.60 6.26
C CYS A 512 9.02 -14.71 5.59
N PHE A 513 7.74 -14.93 5.90
CA PHE A 513 6.67 -14.01 5.51
C PHE A 513 6.52 -12.93 6.58
N VAL A 514 6.37 -11.68 6.18
CA VAL A 514 6.07 -10.58 7.10
C VAL A 514 5.11 -9.58 6.46
N TRP A 515 4.03 -9.25 7.16
CA TRP A 515 3.09 -8.22 6.74
C TRP A 515 2.59 -7.48 7.97
N SER A 516 2.23 -6.21 7.80
CA SER A 516 1.48 -5.44 8.78
C SER A 516 0.27 -4.82 8.08
N GLY A 517 -0.91 -4.95 8.66
CA GLY A 517 -2.15 -4.47 8.05
C GLY A 517 -3.14 -4.07 9.12
N SER A 518 -3.99 -3.08 8.81
CA SER A 518 -4.88 -2.46 9.79
C SER A 518 -6.34 -2.73 9.45
N ASN A 519 -7.08 -3.21 10.45
CA ASN A 519 -8.54 -3.34 10.38
C ASN A 519 -9.26 -2.00 10.62
N ASN A 520 -8.55 -0.93 10.98
CA ASN A 520 -9.13 0.36 11.31
C ASN A 520 -9.69 1.06 10.05
N ASN A 521 -11.03 1.07 9.94
CA ASN A 521 -11.77 1.73 8.88
C ASN A 521 -13.09 2.32 9.43
N PRO A 522 -13.04 3.47 10.14
CA PRO A 522 -14.04 3.86 11.15
C PRO A 522 -15.42 4.25 10.59
N GLN A 523 -15.61 4.29 9.27
CA GLN A 523 -16.93 4.44 8.65
C GLN A 523 -17.24 3.37 7.56
N HIS A 524 -16.34 2.40 7.36
CA HIS A 524 -16.49 1.34 6.37
C HIS A 524 -16.08 -0.02 6.97
N TYR A 525 -16.88 -0.46 7.95
CA TYR A 525 -17.19 -1.85 8.34
C TYR A 525 -16.17 -2.94 7.96
N ALA A 526 -15.53 -3.56 8.95
CA ALA A 526 -14.37 -4.42 8.76
C ALA A 526 -14.58 -5.67 7.86
N GLY A 527 -13.70 -5.80 6.86
CA GLY A 527 -12.71 -6.88 6.77
C GLY A 527 -13.13 -8.34 6.53
N GLN A 528 -14.35 -8.77 6.82
CA GLN A 528 -14.74 -10.20 6.81
C GLN A 528 -15.93 -10.52 5.89
N GLY A 529 -16.39 -9.56 5.09
CA GLY A 529 -17.61 -9.69 4.27
C GLY A 529 -18.91 -9.37 5.03
N THR A 530 -18.85 -9.35 6.37
CA THR A 530 -19.91 -8.95 7.31
C THR A 530 -20.68 -7.71 6.86
N ALA A 531 -19.96 -6.67 6.45
CA ALA A 531 -20.50 -5.42 5.92
C ALA A 531 -21.37 -5.59 4.67
N GLU A 532 -20.88 -6.38 3.70
CA GLU A 532 -21.59 -6.62 2.45
C GLU A 532 -22.80 -7.51 2.71
N ILE A 533 -22.66 -8.51 3.58
CA ILE A 533 -23.76 -9.40 4.00
C ILE A 533 -24.85 -8.60 4.71
N GLU A 534 -24.52 -7.70 5.65
CA GLU A 534 -25.51 -6.80 6.27
C GLU A 534 -26.21 -5.92 5.23
N LYS A 535 -25.45 -5.33 4.29
CA LYS A 535 -25.99 -4.55 3.17
C LYS A 535 -26.87 -5.39 2.24
N MET A 536 -26.54 -6.66 1.99
CA MET A 536 -27.38 -7.57 1.22
C MET A 536 -28.68 -7.89 1.97
N LEU A 537 -28.58 -8.28 3.25
CA LEU A 537 -29.70 -8.59 4.15
C LEU A 537 -30.70 -7.43 4.21
N LYS A 538 -30.26 -6.20 4.50
CA LYS A 538 -31.10 -5.00 4.54
C LYS A 538 -31.88 -4.76 3.23
N ASN A 539 -31.30 -5.14 2.08
CA ASN A 539 -31.91 -5.00 0.76
C ASN A 539 -32.72 -6.23 0.27
N MET A 540 -32.93 -7.26 1.10
CA MET A 540 -33.64 -8.49 0.69
C MET A 540 -35.15 -8.32 0.51
N ASN A 541 -35.58 -7.99 -0.71
CA ASN A 541 -36.98 -8.04 -1.16
C ASN A 541 -37.22 -9.25 -2.08
N LYS A 542 -37.27 -10.48 -1.53
CA LYS A 542 -37.53 -11.74 -2.27
C LYS A 542 -38.36 -12.71 -1.43
N SER A 543 -39.21 -13.52 -2.06
CA SER A 543 -40.00 -14.54 -1.36
C SER A 543 -39.10 -15.60 -0.65
N PRO A 544 -39.56 -16.17 0.48
CA PRO A 544 -38.85 -17.25 1.19
C PRO A 544 -38.75 -18.53 0.36
N GLY A 545 -37.85 -19.43 0.75
CA GLY A 545 -37.66 -20.75 0.14
C GLY A 545 -38.36 -21.87 0.90
N PRO A 546 -37.87 -23.13 0.78
CA PRO A 546 -38.33 -24.26 1.59
C PRO A 546 -37.96 -24.16 3.07
N ASP A 547 -37.08 -23.21 3.41
CA ASP A 547 -36.62 -22.86 4.75
C ASP A 547 -37.65 -22.03 5.55
N GLY A 548 -38.64 -21.41 4.89
CA GLY A 548 -39.67 -20.60 5.54
C GLY A 548 -39.19 -19.27 6.15
N ILE A 549 -37.88 -19.00 6.18
CA ILE A 549 -37.27 -17.83 6.82
C ILE A 549 -37.77 -16.54 6.16
N SER A 550 -38.47 -15.71 6.95
CA SER A 550 -39.03 -14.45 6.48
C SER A 550 -37.92 -13.46 6.08
N PRO A 551 -38.03 -12.77 4.92
CA PRO A 551 -37.12 -11.69 4.55
C PRO A 551 -37.11 -10.56 5.57
N ARG A 552 -38.22 -10.34 6.28
CA ARG A 552 -38.31 -9.31 7.33
C ARG A 552 -37.36 -9.63 8.47
N PHE A 553 -37.41 -10.85 9.02
CA PHE A 553 -36.50 -11.29 10.09
C PHE A 553 -35.02 -11.06 9.72
N LEU A 554 -34.64 -11.43 8.49
CA LEU A 554 -33.28 -11.23 7.97
C LEU A 554 -32.88 -9.74 7.86
N LYS A 555 -33.82 -8.81 7.68
CA LYS A 555 -33.57 -7.37 7.70
C LYS A 555 -33.45 -6.81 9.11
N GLU A 556 -34.46 -7.02 9.96
CA GLU A 556 -34.49 -6.42 11.31
C GLU A 556 -33.28 -6.91 12.13
N CYS A 557 -32.95 -8.21 12.01
CA CYS A 557 -31.81 -8.81 12.71
C CYS A 557 -30.48 -8.74 11.94
N SER A 558 -30.40 -7.96 10.85
CA SER A 558 -29.25 -7.96 9.92
C SER A 558 -27.90 -7.69 10.58
N GLN A 559 -27.84 -6.79 11.58
CA GLN A 559 -26.62 -6.46 12.32
C GLN A 559 -26.09 -7.61 13.19
N VAL A 560 -26.99 -8.45 13.73
CA VAL A 560 -26.62 -9.59 14.57
C VAL A 560 -26.30 -10.82 13.71
N LEU A 561 -27.05 -11.01 12.62
CA LEU A 561 -26.90 -12.16 11.73
C LEU A 561 -25.72 -12.04 10.76
N SER A 562 -25.23 -10.83 10.47
CA SER A 562 -24.16 -10.59 9.48
C SER A 562 -22.86 -11.36 9.79
N SER A 563 -22.44 -11.39 11.05
CA SER A 563 -21.21 -12.06 11.49
C SER A 563 -21.27 -13.60 11.41
N PRO A 564 -22.24 -14.30 12.03
CA PRO A 564 -22.34 -15.76 11.89
C PRO A 564 -22.63 -16.21 10.45
N LEU A 565 -23.31 -15.38 9.63
CA LEU A 565 -23.48 -15.65 8.20
C LEU A 565 -22.19 -15.44 7.40
N ALA A 566 -21.35 -14.47 7.77
CA ALA A 566 -20.02 -14.31 7.17
C ALA A 566 -19.14 -15.54 7.44
N LEU A 567 -19.12 -16.02 8.68
CA LEU A 567 -18.41 -17.26 9.04
C LEU A 567 -18.93 -18.46 8.24
N LEU A 568 -20.26 -18.68 8.21
CA LEU A 568 -20.89 -19.77 7.47
C LEU A 568 -20.57 -19.74 5.97
N LEU A 569 -20.58 -18.56 5.35
CA LEU A 569 -20.24 -18.39 3.93
C LEU A 569 -18.76 -18.63 3.67
N ASN A 570 -17.87 -18.07 4.49
CA ASN A 570 -16.42 -18.28 4.35
C ASN A 570 -16.05 -19.77 4.52
N THR A 571 -16.67 -20.48 5.47
CA THR A 571 -16.53 -21.95 5.61
C THR A 571 -17.12 -22.71 4.44
N SER A 572 -18.26 -22.28 3.88
CA SER A 572 -18.85 -22.88 2.67
C SER A 572 -17.90 -22.78 1.48
N PHE A 573 -17.28 -21.62 1.27
CA PHE A 573 -16.34 -21.39 0.18
C PHE A 573 -15.00 -22.12 0.38
N SER A 574 -14.41 -22.09 1.58
CA SER A 574 -13.11 -22.72 1.83
C SER A 574 -13.15 -24.26 1.77
N LEU A 575 -14.26 -24.88 2.18
CA LEU A 575 -14.47 -26.32 2.03
C LEU A 575 -14.94 -26.74 0.63
N GLY A 576 -15.28 -25.78 -0.24
CA GLY A 576 -15.92 -26.04 -1.53
C GLY A 576 -17.31 -26.69 -1.42
N GLN A 577 -18.05 -26.45 -0.33
CA GLN A 577 -19.28 -27.18 0.01
C GLN A 577 -20.46 -26.26 0.26
N LEU A 578 -21.56 -26.49 -0.46
CA LEU A 578 -22.86 -25.86 -0.24
C LEU A 578 -23.71 -26.63 0.80
N PRO A 579 -24.25 -26.00 1.88
CA PRO A 579 -25.16 -26.63 2.83
C PRO A 579 -26.36 -27.34 2.18
N THR A 580 -26.68 -28.56 2.62
CA THR A 580 -27.71 -29.41 1.98
C THR A 580 -29.08 -28.76 1.87
N MET A 581 -29.50 -27.98 2.88
CA MET A 581 -30.76 -27.23 2.86
C MET A 581 -30.85 -26.24 1.67
N TRP A 582 -29.72 -25.70 1.21
CA TRP A 582 -29.63 -24.75 0.10
C TRP A 582 -29.72 -25.44 -1.28
N LYS A 583 -29.68 -26.77 -1.33
CA LYS A 583 -29.91 -27.55 -2.56
C LYS A 583 -31.39 -27.64 -2.93
N ASN A 584 -32.30 -27.43 -1.98
CA ASN A 584 -33.74 -27.59 -2.16
C ASN A 584 -34.43 -26.32 -2.72
N ALA A 585 -35.47 -26.49 -3.54
CA ALA A 585 -36.28 -25.39 -4.07
C ALA A 585 -37.79 -25.71 -4.15
N ASN A 586 -38.64 -24.72 -3.89
CA ASN A 586 -40.08 -24.79 -4.19
C ASN A 586 -40.32 -24.19 -5.58
N ILE A 587 -40.91 -24.95 -6.51
CA ILE A 587 -41.28 -24.50 -7.85
C ILE A 587 -42.68 -23.87 -7.81
N THR A 588 -42.76 -22.58 -8.13
CA THR A 588 -44.03 -21.88 -8.35
C THR A 588 -44.27 -21.76 -9.86
N PRO A 589 -45.36 -22.34 -10.41
CA PRO A 589 -45.70 -22.20 -11.82
C PRO A 589 -46.38 -20.84 -12.09
N MET A 590 -45.75 -20.03 -12.94
CA MET A 590 -46.24 -18.71 -13.36
C MET A 590 -46.77 -18.77 -14.79
N TYR A 591 -48.07 -18.53 -14.97
CA TYR A 591 -48.70 -18.49 -16.30
C TYR A 591 -48.10 -17.37 -17.17
N ARG A 592 -47.75 -17.69 -18.43
CA ARG A 592 -47.08 -16.79 -19.38
C ARG A 592 -48.04 -16.22 -20.44
N LYS A 593 -48.69 -17.09 -21.22
CA LYS A 593 -49.70 -16.78 -22.26
C LYS A 593 -50.39 -18.08 -22.72
N GLY A 594 -51.50 -18.01 -23.47
CA GLY A 594 -52.13 -19.19 -24.10
C GLY A 594 -53.14 -19.94 -23.21
N ASN A 595 -53.36 -21.22 -23.49
CA ASN A 595 -54.31 -22.05 -22.73
C ASN A 595 -53.74 -22.43 -21.35
N ARG A 596 -54.48 -22.14 -20.28
CA ARG A 596 -54.14 -22.42 -18.87
C ARG A 596 -54.14 -23.92 -18.50
N ILE A 597 -54.61 -24.81 -19.37
CA ILE A 597 -54.56 -26.26 -19.15
C ILE A 597 -53.20 -26.85 -19.58
N LEU A 598 -52.49 -26.20 -20.52
CA LEU A 598 -51.25 -26.69 -21.09
C LEU A 598 -50.03 -26.30 -20.24
N ARG A 599 -49.12 -27.26 -19.99
CA ARG A 599 -47.97 -27.09 -19.08
C ARG A 599 -46.91 -26.11 -19.61
N GLU A 600 -46.69 -26.10 -20.92
CA GLU A 600 -45.74 -25.24 -21.63
C GLU A 600 -46.08 -23.74 -21.53
N ASN A 601 -47.34 -23.42 -21.21
CA ASN A 601 -47.81 -22.06 -20.98
C ASN A 601 -47.46 -21.53 -19.56
N TYR A 602 -46.76 -22.32 -18.73
CA TYR A 602 -46.28 -21.93 -17.41
C TYR A 602 -44.75 -21.88 -17.35
N ARG A 603 -44.19 -20.75 -16.92
CA ARG A 603 -42.78 -20.66 -16.52
C ARG A 603 -42.60 -21.15 -15.08
N GLN A 604 -41.62 -22.01 -14.86
CA GLN A 604 -41.25 -22.47 -13.53
C GLN A 604 -40.33 -21.43 -12.85
N ILE A 605 -40.62 -21.05 -11.60
CA ILE A 605 -39.75 -20.20 -10.78
C ILE A 605 -39.29 -20.97 -9.54
N SER A 606 -37.97 -21.15 -9.38
CA SER A 606 -37.38 -21.82 -8.23
C SER A 606 -37.20 -20.89 -7.04
N LEU A 607 -38.09 -20.98 -6.05
CA LEU A 607 -37.93 -20.32 -4.76
C LEU A 607 -36.95 -21.12 -3.89
N LYS A 608 -35.67 -20.71 -3.91
CA LYS A 608 -34.61 -21.18 -2.98
C LYS A 608 -34.61 -20.42 -1.65
N CYS A 609 -33.96 -21.02 -0.65
CA CYS A 609 -33.49 -20.36 0.59
C CYS A 609 -32.86 -18.98 0.32
N ILE A 610 -33.08 -18.02 1.21
CA ILE A 610 -32.55 -16.65 1.05
C ILE A 610 -31.03 -16.60 1.23
N LEU A 611 -30.49 -17.34 2.19
CA LEU A 611 -29.04 -17.37 2.46
C LEU A 611 -28.26 -17.97 1.27
N CYS A 612 -28.84 -18.96 0.58
CA CYS A 612 -28.31 -19.46 -0.69
C CYS A 612 -28.20 -18.35 -1.75
N LYS A 613 -29.20 -17.46 -1.86
CA LYS A 613 -29.16 -16.33 -2.80
C LYS A 613 -28.09 -15.29 -2.43
N ILE A 614 -27.76 -15.14 -1.13
CA ILE A 614 -26.63 -14.31 -0.68
C ILE A 614 -25.31 -14.95 -1.11
N ALA A 615 -25.13 -16.26 -0.88
CA ALA A 615 -23.96 -17.02 -1.33
C ALA A 615 -23.76 -16.93 -2.86
N GLU A 616 -24.83 -17.17 -3.63
CA GLU A 616 -24.83 -17.02 -5.09
C GLU A 616 -24.43 -15.60 -5.53
N LYS A 617 -24.82 -14.57 -4.78
CA LYS A 617 -24.49 -13.18 -5.13
C LYS A 617 -23.02 -12.83 -4.84
N VAL A 618 -22.46 -13.29 -3.72
CA VAL A 618 -21.03 -13.10 -3.40
C VAL A 618 -20.16 -13.77 -4.48
N VAL A 619 -20.45 -15.03 -4.82
CA VAL A 619 -19.75 -15.76 -5.89
C VAL A 619 -19.96 -15.10 -7.26
N ARG A 620 -21.18 -14.63 -7.56
CA ARG A 620 -21.47 -13.91 -8.81
C ARG A 620 -20.58 -12.68 -8.96
N ASN A 621 -20.47 -11.85 -7.92
CA ASN A 621 -19.70 -10.61 -7.98
C ASN A 621 -18.24 -10.94 -8.32
N GLY A 622 -17.55 -11.74 -7.48
CA GLY A 622 -16.14 -12.08 -7.68
C GLY A 622 -15.84 -12.74 -9.04
N VAL A 623 -16.72 -13.61 -9.56
CA VAL A 623 -16.54 -14.22 -10.88
C VAL A 623 -16.76 -13.21 -12.02
N VAL A 624 -17.80 -12.37 -11.95
CA VAL A 624 -18.06 -11.36 -13.00
C VAL A 624 -16.96 -10.29 -13.00
N ASP A 625 -16.52 -9.83 -11.84
CA ASP A 625 -15.50 -8.80 -11.70
C ASP A 625 -14.15 -9.32 -12.26
N PHE A 626 -13.71 -10.53 -11.88
CA PHE A 626 -12.53 -11.19 -12.45
C PHE A 626 -12.61 -11.38 -13.98
N TRP A 627 -13.76 -11.83 -14.50
CA TRP A 627 -13.95 -12.03 -15.94
C TRP A 627 -13.99 -10.70 -16.73
N CYS A 628 -14.44 -9.61 -16.11
CA CYS A 628 -14.36 -8.27 -16.69
C CYS A 628 -12.91 -7.76 -16.72
N ASP A 629 -12.18 -7.85 -15.59
CA ASP A 629 -10.79 -7.40 -15.50
C ASP A 629 -9.85 -8.15 -16.45
N GLN A 630 -10.09 -9.46 -16.63
CA GLN A 630 -9.35 -10.31 -17.59
C GLN A 630 -9.93 -10.30 -19.02
N ASN A 631 -10.98 -9.51 -19.29
CA ASN A 631 -11.65 -9.40 -20.60
C ASN A 631 -12.07 -10.77 -21.20
N LEU A 632 -12.52 -11.71 -20.36
CA LEU A 632 -12.87 -13.08 -20.76
C LEU A 632 -14.28 -13.22 -21.34
N PHE A 633 -15.18 -12.26 -21.08
CA PHE A 633 -16.51 -12.27 -21.67
C PHE A 633 -16.46 -11.94 -23.16
N ASN A 634 -17.19 -12.71 -23.96
CA ASN A 634 -17.41 -12.44 -25.37
C ASN A 634 -17.90 -10.99 -25.56
N PRO A 635 -17.21 -10.15 -26.37
CA PRO A 635 -17.52 -8.73 -26.50
C PRO A 635 -18.92 -8.49 -27.08
N ASP A 636 -19.47 -9.46 -27.80
CA ASP A 636 -20.80 -9.42 -28.40
C ASP A 636 -21.88 -10.18 -27.60
N GLN A 637 -21.61 -10.50 -26.33
CA GLN A 637 -22.65 -10.79 -25.34
C GLN A 637 -23.23 -9.50 -24.76
N PHE A 638 -24.56 -9.41 -24.73
CA PHE A 638 -25.30 -8.22 -24.26
C PHE A 638 -26.25 -8.49 -23.07
N ALA A 639 -26.43 -9.74 -22.63
CA ALA A 639 -27.27 -10.06 -21.47
C ALA A 639 -26.48 -10.18 -20.16
N TYR A 640 -27.16 -9.87 -19.05
CA TYR A 640 -26.75 -10.09 -17.64
C TYR A 640 -25.45 -9.40 -17.14
N LEU A 641 -24.67 -8.81 -18.05
CA LEU A 641 -23.49 -7.99 -17.78
C LEU A 641 -23.85 -6.53 -17.49
N SER A 642 -23.00 -5.85 -16.71
CA SER A 642 -23.12 -4.40 -16.45
C SER A 642 -22.93 -3.60 -17.74
N SER A 643 -23.60 -2.44 -17.85
CA SER A 643 -23.53 -1.51 -18.99
C SER A 643 -23.96 -2.07 -20.37
N LYS A 644 -24.38 -3.33 -20.46
CA LYS A 644 -25.00 -3.94 -21.64
C LYS A 644 -26.53 -3.90 -21.55
N SER A 645 -27.23 -3.92 -22.68
CA SER A 645 -28.70 -3.97 -22.73
C SER A 645 -29.24 -4.47 -24.08
N THR A 646 -30.52 -4.84 -24.13
CA THR A 646 -31.24 -5.14 -25.38
C THR A 646 -31.23 -3.99 -26.37
N LEU A 647 -31.39 -2.75 -25.89
CA LEU A 647 -31.31 -1.54 -26.71
C LEU A 647 -29.90 -1.36 -27.30
N LEU A 648 -28.84 -1.61 -26.52
CA LEU A 648 -27.47 -1.51 -27.02
C LEU A 648 -27.17 -2.56 -28.10
N GLN A 649 -27.67 -3.80 -27.95
CA GLN A 649 -27.55 -4.81 -29.00
C GLN A 649 -28.32 -4.37 -30.27
N LEU A 650 -29.56 -3.90 -30.11
CA LEU A 650 -30.39 -3.46 -31.23
C LEU A 650 -29.74 -2.30 -32.01
N LEU A 651 -29.17 -1.32 -31.30
CA LEU A 651 -28.45 -0.20 -31.90
C LEU A 651 -27.18 -0.67 -32.63
N ALA A 652 -26.43 -1.62 -32.08
CA ALA A 652 -25.24 -2.16 -32.74
C ALA A 652 -25.60 -2.91 -34.05
N CYS A 653 -26.60 -3.79 -34.02
CA CYS A 653 -27.10 -4.44 -35.23
C CYS A 653 -27.60 -3.42 -36.26
N TYR A 654 -28.39 -2.43 -35.82
CA TYR A 654 -28.97 -1.42 -36.70
C TYR A 654 -27.90 -0.55 -37.37
N ASP A 655 -26.86 -0.14 -36.63
CA ASP A 655 -25.74 0.65 -37.14
C ASP A 655 -24.94 -0.13 -38.21
N ASP A 656 -24.65 -1.42 -37.96
CA ASP A 656 -24.00 -2.29 -38.95
C ASP A 656 -24.84 -2.48 -40.22
N TRP A 657 -26.14 -2.76 -40.08
CA TRP A 657 -27.06 -2.93 -41.21
C TRP A 657 -27.30 -1.62 -41.97
N ALA A 658 -27.30 -0.48 -41.28
CA ALA A 658 -27.39 0.84 -41.89
C ALA A 658 -26.14 1.18 -42.71
N LYS A 659 -24.93 0.87 -42.21
CA LYS A 659 -23.69 1.02 -42.99
C LYS A 659 -23.72 0.18 -44.27
N ALA A 660 -24.11 -1.10 -44.16
CA ALA A 660 -24.22 -2.00 -45.32
C ALA A 660 -25.20 -1.46 -46.37
N ARG A 661 -26.39 -1.03 -45.93
CA ARG A 661 -27.42 -0.43 -46.79
C ARG A 661 -26.99 0.90 -47.42
N ASN A 662 -26.27 1.74 -46.70
CA ASN A 662 -25.71 3.01 -47.23
C ASN A 662 -24.65 2.76 -48.32
N CYS A 663 -23.97 1.62 -48.27
CA CYS A 663 -23.07 1.14 -49.33
C CYS A 663 -23.80 0.35 -50.44
N SER A 664 -25.15 0.39 -50.48
CA SER A 664 -26.01 -0.36 -51.41
C SER A 664 -25.82 -1.89 -51.37
N LYS A 665 -25.34 -2.45 -50.26
CA LYS A 665 -25.17 -3.90 -50.07
C LYS A 665 -26.33 -4.49 -49.25
N PRO A 666 -26.90 -5.65 -49.63
CA PRO A 666 -27.82 -6.37 -48.78
C PRO A 666 -27.09 -7.05 -47.61
N THR A 667 -27.84 -7.37 -46.56
CA THR A 667 -27.34 -8.08 -45.38
C THR A 667 -28.33 -9.18 -45.03
N ASP A 668 -27.87 -10.42 -45.06
CA ASP A 668 -28.68 -11.57 -44.64
C ASP A 668 -28.55 -11.75 -43.13
N VAL A 669 -29.68 -12.03 -42.46
CA VAL A 669 -29.77 -12.11 -41.00
C VAL A 669 -30.52 -13.37 -40.58
N ILE A 670 -29.89 -14.17 -39.73
CA ILE A 670 -30.43 -15.41 -39.17
C ILE A 670 -30.62 -15.23 -37.66
N PHE A 671 -31.77 -15.66 -37.17
CA PHE A 671 -32.14 -15.66 -35.75
C PHE A 671 -32.20 -17.11 -35.28
N LEU A 672 -31.45 -17.44 -34.22
CA LEU A 672 -31.40 -18.77 -33.63
C LEU A 672 -32.15 -18.78 -32.29
N ASP A 673 -32.99 -19.80 -32.07
CA ASP A 673 -33.77 -20.05 -30.85
C ASP A 673 -33.33 -21.37 -30.22
N MET A 674 -32.85 -21.34 -28.97
CA MET A 674 -32.27 -22.51 -28.29
C MET A 674 -33.30 -23.23 -27.40
N SER A 675 -33.72 -24.41 -27.84
CA SER A 675 -34.70 -25.24 -27.13
C SER A 675 -34.32 -25.54 -25.67
N LYS A 676 -34.98 -24.84 -24.73
CA LYS A 676 -34.81 -24.96 -23.27
C LYS A 676 -33.39 -24.66 -22.77
N ALA A 677 -32.70 -23.74 -23.42
CA ALA A 677 -31.31 -23.31 -23.15
C ALA A 677 -30.79 -23.52 -21.71
N PHE A 678 -31.48 -22.95 -20.70
CA PHE A 678 -31.06 -23.03 -19.29
C PHE A 678 -31.24 -24.41 -18.65
N ASP A 679 -32.26 -25.18 -19.05
CA ASP A 679 -32.62 -26.47 -18.43
C ASP A 679 -31.80 -27.64 -19.02
N SER A 680 -31.24 -27.45 -20.23
CA SER A 680 -30.48 -28.45 -20.99
C SER A 680 -28.97 -28.49 -20.67
N VAL A 681 -28.41 -27.50 -19.96
CA VAL A 681 -26.95 -27.37 -19.74
C VAL A 681 -26.35 -28.62 -19.05
N PRO A 682 -25.37 -29.33 -19.65
CA PRO A 682 -24.70 -30.47 -19.02
C PRO A 682 -23.73 -30.02 -17.91
N HIS A 683 -23.86 -30.57 -16.70
CA HIS A 683 -23.11 -30.11 -15.53
C HIS A 683 -21.59 -30.32 -15.65
N GLU A 684 -21.13 -31.52 -16.05
CA GLU A 684 -19.68 -31.78 -16.17
C GLU A 684 -19.04 -30.97 -17.33
N ARG A 685 -19.75 -30.74 -18.44
CA ARG A 685 -19.27 -29.87 -19.54
C ARG A 685 -19.15 -28.41 -19.09
N LEU A 686 -20.08 -27.91 -18.28
CA LEU A 686 -19.98 -26.59 -17.63
C LEU A 686 -18.79 -26.51 -16.66
N LEU A 687 -18.56 -27.54 -15.84
CA LEU A 687 -17.41 -27.59 -14.91
C LEU A 687 -16.07 -27.63 -15.66
N LEU A 688 -15.98 -28.35 -16.78
CA LEU A 688 -14.81 -28.34 -17.66
C LEU A 688 -14.56 -26.96 -18.28
N LYS A 689 -15.61 -26.26 -18.74
CA LYS A 689 -15.47 -24.87 -19.23
C LYS A 689 -15.02 -23.92 -18.11
N LEU A 690 -15.60 -24.00 -16.91
CA LEU A 690 -15.17 -23.20 -15.75
C LEU A 690 -13.68 -23.39 -15.42
N ASN A 691 -13.21 -24.64 -15.37
CA ASN A 691 -11.81 -24.98 -15.14
C ASN A 691 -10.88 -24.41 -16.24
N ARG A 692 -11.30 -24.47 -17.51
CA ARG A 692 -10.56 -23.88 -18.65
C ARG A 692 -10.44 -22.36 -18.55
N TYR A 693 -11.35 -21.68 -17.86
CA TYR A 693 -11.30 -20.24 -17.56
C TYR A 693 -10.70 -19.94 -16.16
N SER A 694 -9.77 -20.78 -15.69
CA SER A 694 -9.01 -20.61 -14.44
C SER A 694 -9.87 -20.53 -13.16
N ILE A 695 -11.07 -21.13 -13.16
CA ILE A 695 -11.86 -21.34 -11.94
C ILE A 695 -11.61 -22.76 -11.46
N ASP A 696 -10.74 -22.92 -10.46
CA ASP A 696 -10.26 -24.20 -9.95
C ASP A 696 -10.52 -24.38 -8.43
N GLY A 697 -9.83 -25.34 -7.82
CA GLY A 697 -9.74 -25.48 -6.37
C GLY A 697 -11.10 -25.59 -5.63
N PRO A 698 -11.20 -25.02 -4.41
CA PRO A 698 -12.45 -25.03 -3.64
C PRO A 698 -13.62 -24.36 -4.36
N LEU A 699 -13.38 -23.36 -5.22
CA LEU A 699 -14.45 -22.65 -5.93
C LEU A 699 -15.08 -23.52 -7.03
N LEU A 700 -14.27 -24.25 -7.80
CA LEU A 700 -14.77 -25.24 -8.76
C LEU A 700 -15.55 -26.37 -8.07
N GLN A 701 -15.05 -26.84 -6.92
CA GLN A 701 -15.76 -27.84 -6.11
C GLN A 701 -17.07 -27.28 -5.54
N TRP A 702 -17.11 -25.99 -5.15
CA TRP A 702 -18.34 -25.31 -4.74
C TRP A 702 -19.36 -25.24 -5.88
N PHE A 703 -18.93 -24.94 -7.11
CA PHE A 703 -19.80 -25.01 -8.30
C PHE A 703 -20.32 -26.42 -8.55
N LYS A 704 -19.47 -27.45 -8.41
CA LYS A 704 -19.90 -28.85 -8.51
C LYS A 704 -20.94 -29.19 -7.43
N HIS A 705 -20.74 -28.74 -6.19
CA HIS A 705 -21.71 -28.95 -5.10
C HIS A 705 -22.98 -28.09 -5.24
N PHE A 706 -22.92 -26.96 -5.94
CA PHE A 706 -24.05 -26.09 -6.23
C PHE A 706 -24.99 -26.69 -7.29
N LEU A 707 -24.43 -27.34 -8.31
CA LEU A 707 -25.17 -27.95 -9.43
C LEU A 707 -25.75 -29.34 -9.07
N THR A 708 -24.99 -30.17 -8.36
CA THR A 708 -25.32 -31.58 -8.08
C THR A 708 -26.21 -31.80 -6.84
N ASN A 709 -26.94 -32.92 -6.83
CA ASN A 709 -27.80 -33.38 -5.72
C ASN A 709 -28.85 -32.35 -5.29
N ARG A 710 -29.51 -31.72 -6.26
CA ARG A 710 -30.59 -30.75 -6.03
C ARG A 710 -31.97 -31.39 -6.09
N MET A 711 -32.83 -31.05 -5.13
CA MET A 711 -34.23 -31.47 -5.11
C MET A 711 -35.15 -30.27 -5.34
N GLN A 712 -36.24 -30.49 -6.08
CA GLN A 712 -37.29 -29.51 -6.31
C GLN A 712 -38.67 -30.13 -6.10
N ARG A 713 -39.64 -29.33 -5.66
CA ARG A 713 -41.05 -29.76 -5.55
C ARG A 713 -41.99 -28.67 -6.03
N VAL A 714 -43.14 -29.03 -6.59
CA VAL A 714 -44.16 -28.05 -6.98
C VAL A 714 -44.89 -27.52 -5.73
N VAL A 715 -45.19 -26.22 -5.71
CA VAL A 715 -46.02 -25.56 -4.69
C VAL A 715 -47.07 -24.68 -5.35
N ILE A 716 -48.35 -24.94 -5.07
CA ILE A 716 -49.51 -24.22 -5.62
C ILE A 716 -50.51 -23.98 -4.48
N ARG A 717 -50.89 -22.72 -4.26
CA ARG A 717 -51.86 -22.30 -3.22
C ARG A 717 -51.56 -22.90 -1.83
N GLY A 718 -50.28 -22.95 -1.44
CA GLY A 718 -49.83 -23.49 -0.16
C GLY A 718 -49.68 -25.01 -0.08
N LYS A 719 -50.36 -25.78 -0.94
CA LYS A 719 -50.14 -27.24 -1.04
C LYS A 719 -48.74 -27.50 -1.62
N CYS A 720 -48.05 -28.49 -1.04
CA CYS A 720 -46.78 -29.00 -1.54
C CYS A 720 -47.02 -30.36 -2.24
N TRP A 721 -46.21 -30.62 -3.27
CA TRP A 721 -46.08 -31.91 -3.93
C TRP A 721 -44.74 -32.57 -3.52
N ASP A 722 -44.50 -33.78 -4.00
CA ASP A 722 -43.31 -34.57 -3.69
C ASP A 722 -42.01 -33.98 -4.25
N TRP A 723 -40.88 -34.42 -3.69
CA TRP A 723 -39.54 -33.99 -4.08
C TRP A 723 -39.01 -34.79 -5.28
N THR A 724 -38.67 -34.10 -6.36
CA THR A 724 -38.03 -34.66 -7.57
C THR A 724 -36.57 -34.19 -7.66
N SER A 725 -35.66 -35.08 -8.06
CA SER A 725 -34.25 -34.74 -8.31
C SER A 725 -34.05 -34.00 -9.64
N VAL A 726 -33.19 -32.97 -9.65
CA VAL A 726 -32.82 -32.19 -10.84
C VAL A 726 -31.55 -32.78 -11.46
N LYS A 727 -31.66 -33.30 -12.70
CA LYS A 727 -30.59 -34.05 -13.38
C LYS A 727 -29.72 -33.22 -14.35
N SER A 728 -30.17 -32.05 -14.77
CA SER A 728 -29.50 -31.20 -15.77
C SER A 728 -29.82 -29.72 -15.54
N GLY A 729 -29.11 -28.84 -16.26
CA GLY A 729 -29.45 -27.43 -16.35
C GLY A 729 -28.95 -26.56 -15.20
N VAL A 730 -28.94 -25.25 -15.43
CA VAL A 730 -28.69 -24.23 -14.42
C VAL A 730 -30.04 -23.78 -13.83
N PRO A 731 -30.29 -23.85 -12.50
CA PRO A 731 -31.66 -23.74 -11.99
C PRO A 731 -32.31 -22.37 -12.25
N GLN A 732 -33.44 -22.32 -12.97
CA GLN A 732 -34.14 -21.07 -13.27
C GLN A 732 -34.62 -20.35 -12.00
N GLY A 733 -34.34 -19.04 -11.91
CA GLY A 733 -34.61 -18.22 -10.71
C GLY A 733 -33.40 -18.04 -9.76
N THR A 734 -32.23 -18.55 -10.16
CA THR A 734 -30.94 -18.28 -9.49
C THR A 734 -30.33 -16.94 -9.89
N ILE A 735 -29.39 -16.47 -9.07
CA ILE A 735 -28.50 -15.34 -9.35
C ILE A 735 -27.27 -15.80 -10.15
N LEU A 736 -26.78 -17.03 -9.90
CA LEU A 736 -25.65 -17.60 -10.65
C LEU A 736 -26.01 -18.20 -12.01
N GLY A 737 -27.19 -18.81 -12.18
CA GLY A 737 -27.56 -19.52 -13.41
C GLY A 737 -27.44 -18.67 -14.69
N PRO A 738 -27.89 -17.40 -14.72
CA PRO A 738 -27.69 -16.51 -15.86
C PRO A 738 -26.21 -16.29 -16.23
N ILE A 739 -25.32 -16.23 -15.23
CA ILE A 739 -23.87 -16.05 -15.44
C ILE A 739 -23.21 -17.36 -15.89
N LEU A 740 -23.56 -18.48 -15.25
CA LEU A 740 -23.10 -19.81 -15.66
C LEU A 740 -23.53 -20.17 -17.08
N TYR A 741 -24.70 -19.70 -17.54
CA TYR A 741 -25.15 -19.88 -18.91
C TYR A 741 -24.33 -19.05 -19.92
N ILE A 742 -24.10 -17.75 -19.69
CA ILE A 742 -23.26 -16.97 -20.62
C ILE A 742 -21.81 -17.43 -20.64
N ILE A 743 -21.29 -17.97 -19.52
CA ILE A 743 -20.00 -18.66 -19.44
C ILE A 743 -20.02 -19.95 -20.30
N TYR A 744 -21.10 -20.72 -20.26
CA TYR A 744 -21.24 -21.96 -21.04
C TYR A 744 -21.25 -21.72 -22.55
N ILE A 745 -21.89 -20.65 -23.03
CA ILE A 745 -21.98 -20.31 -24.46
C ILE A 745 -20.92 -19.31 -24.94
N ASN A 746 -19.95 -18.94 -24.10
CA ASN A 746 -19.01 -17.83 -24.37
C ASN A 746 -18.18 -18.02 -25.66
N ASP A 747 -17.95 -19.28 -26.03
CA ASP A 747 -17.17 -19.75 -27.20
C ASP A 747 -18.02 -20.00 -28.47
N ILE A 748 -19.32 -19.68 -28.46
CA ILE A 748 -20.24 -19.92 -29.60
C ILE A 748 -19.80 -19.24 -30.91
N SER A 749 -19.10 -18.11 -30.82
CA SER A 749 -18.64 -17.34 -31.99
C SER A 749 -17.16 -17.54 -32.34
N THR A 750 -16.45 -18.48 -31.71
CA THR A 750 -14.99 -18.62 -31.87
C THR A 750 -14.58 -19.17 -33.25
N ASP A 751 -15.37 -20.08 -33.83
CA ASP A 751 -15.05 -20.76 -35.09
C ASP A 751 -15.72 -20.11 -36.33
N LEU A 752 -16.35 -18.93 -36.18
CA LEU A 752 -17.29 -18.34 -37.17
C LEU A 752 -16.74 -17.10 -37.88
N THR A 753 -17.16 -16.89 -39.14
CA THR A 753 -16.69 -15.79 -39.99
C THR A 753 -17.68 -14.64 -40.16
N SER A 754 -18.97 -14.88 -39.95
CA SER A 754 -20.05 -13.89 -40.01
C SER A 754 -20.24 -13.18 -38.65
N THR A 755 -20.85 -11.99 -38.66
CA THR A 755 -21.02 -11.20 -37.42
C THR A 755 -22.08 -11.82 -36.52
N VAL A 756 -21.74 -12.09 -35.26
CA VAL A 756 -22.64 -12.66 -34.25
C VAL A 756 -22.96 -11.63 -33.18
N LYS A 757 -24.21 -11.53 -32.74
CA LYS A 757 -24.64 -10.72 -31.59
C LYS A 757 -25.55 -11.56 -30.68
N ILE A 758 -25.19 -11.68 -29.40
CA ILE A 758 -25.78 -12.63 -28.45
C ILE A 758 -26.49 -11.88 -27.31
N TYR A 759 -27.72 -12.26 -26.98
CA TYR A 759 -28.41 -11.78 -25.78
C TYR A 759 -28.98 -12.98 -25.01
N ALA A 760 -28.19 -13.50 -24.06
CA ALA A 760 -28.47 -14.78 -23.42
C ALA A 760 -28.62 -15.89 -24.47
N ASP A 761 -29.79 -16.52 -24.56
CA ASP A 761 -30.15 -17.53 -25.55
C ASP A 761 -30.45 -16.95 -26.95
N ASP A 762 -30.94 -15.71 -27.05
CA ASP A 762 -31.26 -15.04 -28.33
C ASP A 762 -29.98 -14.72 -29.13
N THR A 763 -29.62 -15.59 -30.09
CA THR A 763 -28.43 -15.43 -30.93
C THR A 763 -28.79 -14.95 -32.34
N LYS A 764 -28.10 -13.92 -32.83
CA LYS A 764 -28.29 -13.32 -34.16
C LYS A 764 -26.99 -13.44 -34.93
N ILE A 765 -27.06 -13.89 -36.18
CA ILE A 765 -25.90 -14.02 -37.07
C ILE A 765 -26.24 -13.26 -38.36
N TYR A 766 -25.33 -12.43 -38.84
CA TYR A 766 -25.54 -11.68 -40.07
C TYR A 766 -24.28 -11.46 -40.89
N ARG A 767 -24.47 -11.31 -42.19
CA ARG A 767 -23.39 -11.08 -43.15
C ARG A 767 -23.82 -10.11 -44.24
N THR A 768 -22.97 -9.11 -44.51
CA THR A 768 -23.16 -8.19 -45.63
C THR A 768 -22.69 -8.85 -46.91
N ILE A 769 -23.62 -9.08 -47.85
CA ILE A 769 -23.35 -9.80 -49.08
C ILE A 769 -22.65 -8.85 -50.07
N SER A 770 -21.40 -9.18 -50.41
CA SER A 770 -20.61 -8.47 -51.43
C SER A 770 -20.37 -9.35 -52.66
N SER A 771 -20.25 -10.66 -52.47
CA SER A 771 -20.23 -11.66 -53.53
C SER A 771 -21.21 -12.78 -53.16
N PRO A 772 -22.41 -12.87 -53.78
CA PRO A 772 -23.45 -13.81 -53.36
C PRO A 772 -22.98 -15.26 -53.27
N VAL A 773 -22.16 -15.72 -54.21
CA VAL A 773 -21.63 -17.09 -54.22
C VAL A 773 -20.72 -17.36 -53.01
N VAL A 774 -19.87 -16.40 -52.63
CA VAL A 774 -18.90 -16.58 -51.54
C VAL A 774 -19.54 -16.35 -50.17
N ASP A 775 -20.33 -15.27 -50.04
CA ASP A 775 -20.87 -14.86 -48.76
C ASP A 775 -22.02 -15.75 -48.27
N ILE A 776 -22.88 -16.26 -49.18
CA ILE A 776 -23.95 -17.20 -48.80
C ILE A 776 -23.35 -18.55 -48.39
N LEU A 777 -22.35 -19.07 -49.13
CA LEU A 777 -21.66 -20.31 -48.75
C LEU A 777 -20.88 -20.17 -47.43
N ALA A 778 -20.29 -19.01 -47.16
CA ALA A 778 -19.65 -18.74 -45.87
C ALA A 778 -20.67 -18.68 -44.72
N LEU A 779 -21.82 -18.05 -44.93
CA LEU A 779 -22.90 -17.98 -43.93
C LEU A 779 -23.50 -19.37 -43.65
N GLN A 780 -23.66 -20.23 -44.66
CA GLN A 780 -24.05 -21.62 -44.47
C GLN A 780 -22.96 -22.42 -43.73
N SER A 781 -21.68 -22.25 -44.09
CA SER A 781 -20.57 -22.90 -43.38
C SER A 781 -20.51 -22.51 -41.90
N ASP A 782 -20.87 -21.27 -41.55
CA ASP A 782 -20.98 -20.83 -40.15
C ASP A 782 -22.15 -21.52 -39.42
N LEU A 783 -23.28 -21.79 -40.09
CA LEU A 783 -24.37 -22.61 -39.53
C LEU A 783 -23.95 -24.08 -39.34
N ASP A 784 -23.25 -24.66 -40.31
CA ASP A 784 -22.79 -26.05 -40.24
C ASP A 784 -21.81 -26.23 -39.07
N ARG A 785 -20.91 -25.25 -38.86
CA ARG A 785 -20.02 -25.20 -37.68
C ARG A 785 -20.78 -25.09 -36.37
N LEU A 786 -21.89 -24.35 -36.33
CA LEU A 786 -22.73 -24.25 -35.13
C LEU A 786 -23.49 -25.54 -34.82
N SER A 787 -23.99 -26.24 -35.84
CA SER A 787 -24.55 -27.58 -35.69
C SER A 787 -23.51 -28.56 -35.11
N ILE A 788 -22.26 -28.49 -35.57
CA ILE A 788 -21.15 -29.26 -34.98
C ILE A 788 -20.86 -28.79 -33.54
N TRP A 789 -20.88 -27.48 -33.25
CA TRP A 789 -20.64 -26.92 -31.91
C TRP A 789 -21.72 -27.29 -30.89
N GLU A 790 -23.00 -27.38 -31.28
CA GLU A 790 -24.08 -27.85 -30.40
C GLU A 790 -23.83 -29.26 -29.86
N ASN A 791 -23.18 -30.10 -30.67
CA ASN A 791 -22.82 -31.47 -30.33
C ASN A 791 -21.52 -31.60 -29.49
N LYS A 792 -20.63 -30.58 -29.48
CA LYS A 792 -19.33 -30.57 -28.76
C LYS A 792 -19.46 -30.50 -27.23
#